data_AF-T0S1F6-F1
#
_entry.id   AF-T0S1F6-F1
#
_cell.length_a   1.000
_cell.length_b   1.000
_cell.length_c   1.000
_cell.angle_alpha   90.00
_cell.angle_beta   90.00
_cell.angle_gamma   90.00
#
_symmetry.space_group_name_H-M   'P 1'
#
loop_
_entity.id
_entity.type
_entity.pdbx_description
1 polymer ?
#
loop_
_entity_poly.entity_id
_entity_poly.type
_entity_poly.pdbx_seq_one_letter_code
_entity_poly.pdbx_strand_id
1 'polypeptide(L)'
;MASAAPKAPSMNLDDLDDDDDNDGHSSSASEKVRRLASQLGLRRNATSSSTSDGHRSDDSSSLSLPHSFDNTPMSTPAASPAPPRNVAQSFDLALRTALPTKLPPRSGVPHRTDETMRRFYEIQVDKVRGQLAIALEEKKQAQAALSTERRSFQESIASLQVRYRNEASQLQTEKTALETQLRIFEHRLKAEKAQFFDLRIPEPLAKQLQRQSHDALTLVEFVQMKAFELVEPEKAATEAANRQVASLTQANATLEAKASEYQTDQRKWQRKCDVTQHELELSETTRAELERQVKQLHANVQELNALRATATPAPIVPDAVASQLRELEAQLALAVQARDASKMEREQMEQKLSLVLVDKDYLAKDNARHEVKIAQLRDELQSAQASVRRLELSKETFLQQVNDAREESKTLFEHRMHVELTKLQDVAKKEMDALRDSGKTLFERENRMLRDARQDAQQQLEHANKRFADLQRAYEDKVLELTRLDAQFTTSVAQVRNELKIKHFELTQLSRNYEEKSQHLQLAHLEIDMLKQKVDVHKAEFQKLETQSANELAQLRLDVASYRDKLHAYETLEVDMDHAILQAGALPEPTDDATASTFAMIPTAPKRRFQQSVQLAQKVVQCEQTIQRMKSEYASLHSARDQLVRELESAQRQLAHMHQPQEYLIEKLKGLQDEVLARQTQVAQLQAALQQQQADANDLLHAKLSLQSQLQQLLSRRHELDTLKDMVLHTQHKLARAAAPVDATSPPKTTTEPTTATMAPKWYQKLRSAPAASP
;
A
#
# COMPACT_ATOMS: atom_id res chain seq x y z
N MET A 1 -26.56 60.31 -27.34
CA MET A 1 -27.80 60.01 -26.59
C MET A 1 -27.67 58.59 -26.04
N ALA A 2 -27.87 58.31 -24.76
CA ALA A 2 -28.03 59.20 -23.60
C ALA A 2 -27.40 58.56 -22.34
N SER A 3 -27.06 59.41 -21.37
CA SER A 3 -26.37 59.09 -20.11
C SER A 3 -27.20 58.28 -19.11
N ALA A 4 -26.54 57.43 -18.30
CA ALA A 4 -26.70 57.43 -16.83
C ALA A 4 -25.55 56.67 -16.13
N ALA A 5 -25.19 57.11 -14.92
CA ALA A 5 -24.21 56.50 -14.02
C ALA A 5 -24.82 56.39 -12.58
N PRO A 6 -24.15 55.78 -11.58
CA PRO A 6 -24.83 55.14 -10.44
C PRO A 6 -25.13 56.05 -9.24
N LYS A 7 -25.78 55.48 -8.20
CA LYS A 7 -26.02 56.14 -6.91
C LYS A 7 -25.94 55.13 -5.74
N ALA A 8 -25.48 55.59 -4.58
CA ALA A 8 -25.37 54.83 -3.33
C ALA A 8 -26.22 55.47 -2.20
N PRO A 9 -26.40 54.76 -1.07
CA PRO A 9 -26.33 55.33 0.29
C PRO A 9 -25.22 54.61 1.10
N SER A 10 -24.34 55.27 1.86
CA SER A 10 -24.55 55.93 3.18
C SER A 10 -25.21 55.01 4.22
N MET A 11 -24.46 54.43 5.16
CA MET A 11 -24.07 55.03 6.46
C MET A 11 -25.25 55.44 7.35
N ASN A 12 -25.30 54.84 8.55
CA ASN A 12 -25.73 55.46 9.80
C ASN A 12 -24.71 55.03 10.88
N LEU A 13 -24.42 55.93 11.82
CA LEU A 13 -23.80 55.69 13.13
C LEU A 13 -24.89 55.89 14.19
N ASP A 14 -24.66 55.32 15.38
CA ASP A 14 -25.29 55.56 16.69
C ASP A 14 -24.79 54.34 17.53
N ASP A 15 -23.63 54.39 18.18
CA ASP A 15 -23.30 55.12 19.42
C ASP A 15 -24.21 54.74 20.60
N LEU A 16 -23.64 54.00 21.55
CA LEU A 16 -23.92 54.07 22.98
C LEU A 16 -22.76 53.41 23.75
N ASP A 17 -22.05 54.21 24.54
CA ASP A 17 -21.06 53.75 25.51
C ASP A 17 -21.74 53.23 26.79
N ASP A 18 -21.01 52.42 27.56
CA ASP A 18 -21.10 52.39 29.03
C ASP A 18 -19.73 51.91 29.57
N ASP A 19 -19.24 52.57 30.62
CA ASP A 19 -17.83 52.54 31.04
C ASP A 19 -17.41 51.35 31.93
N ASP A 20 -16.09 51.21 32.05
CA ASP A 20 -15.30 50.53 33.10
C ASP A 20 -16.01 49.73 34.21
N ASP A 21 -15.50 48.53 34.46
CA ASP A 21 -14.88 48.33 35.79
C ASP A 21 -13.61 47.47 35.70
N ASN A 22 -12.65 47.77 36.59
CA ASN A 22 -11.30 47.20 36.60
C ASN A 22 -11.22 46.01 37.56
N ASP A 23 -10.59 44.90 37.12
CA ASP A 23 -9.62 44.23 37.98
C ASP A 23 -8.59 43.38 37.23
N GLY A 24 -7.31 43.63 37.49
CA GLY A 24 -6.19 43.01 36.78
C GLY A 24 -5.44 41.97 37.61
N HIS A 25 -5.41 40.70 37.18
CA HIS A 25 -4.52 39.68 37.74
C HIS A 25 -3.66 38.98 36.69
N SER A 26 -2.36 38.98 36.97
CA SER A 26 -1.29 38.48 36.11
C SER A 26 -1.22 36.96 36.00
N SER A 27 -0.88 36.43 34.82
CA SER A 27 -0.15 35.15 34.73
C SER A 27 0.78 35.08 33.49
N SER A 28 2.06 35.40 33.70
CA SER A 28 3.12 35.15 32.70
C SER A 28 3.60 33.70 32.79
N ALA A 29 2.98 32.78 32.04
CA ALA A 29 3.28 31.34 32.17
C ALA A 29 3.07 30.48 30.91
N SER A 30 3.64 30.84 29.75
CA SER A 30 3.51 30.00 28.52
C SER A 30 4.81 29.73 27.73
N GLU A 31 5.99 29.80 28.35
CA GLU A 31 7.28 29.63 27.65
C GLU A 31 8.20 28.53 28.22
N LYS A 32 7.63 27.55 28.96
CA LYS A 32 8.42 26.52 29.68
C LYS A 32 8.26 25.06 29.21
N VAL A 33 7.64 24.81 28.06
CA VAL A 33 7.31 23.44 27.59
C VAL A 33 8.27 22.89 26.50
N ARG A 34 9.14 23.71 25.88
CA ARG A 34 9.99 23.31 24.73
C ARG A 34 11.44 22.90 25.03
N ARG A 35 11.83 22.64 26.29
CA ARG A 35 13.24 22.34 26.67
C ARG A 35 13.48 21.03 27.47
N LEU A 36 12.58 20.04 27.40
CA LEU A 36 12.73 18.74 28.07
C LEU A 36 12.59 17.55 27.09
N ALA A 37 13.42 17.52 26.05
CA ALA A 37 13.44 16.45 25.03
C ALA A 37 14.85 15.96 24.64
N SER A 38 15.90 16.41 25.34
CA SER A 38 17.31 16.14 25.01
C SER A 38 18.10 15.40 26.11
N GLN A 39 17.45 14.98 27.19
CA GLN A 39 18.05 14.14 28.23
C GLN A 39 17.15 12.93 28.53
N LEU A 40 17.44 11.78 27.91
CA LEU A 40 17.20 10.43 28.43
C LEU A 40 17.75 9.39 27.43
N GLY A 41 19.07 9.15 27.50
CA GLY A 41 19.74 8.19 26.63
C GLY A 41 19.50 6.75 27.06
N LEU A 42 18.60 6.02 26.38
CA LEU A 42 18.37 4.59 26.60
C LEU A 42 19.13 3.75 25.57
N ARG A 43 20.18 3.04 26.04
CA ARG A 43 20.89 2.01 25.26
C ARG A 43 19.92 0.88 24.88
N ARG A 44 20.08 0.35 23.66
CA ARG A 44 19.78 -1.06 23.37
C ARG A 44 21.07 -1.75 22.94
N ASN A 45 21.44 -2.82 23.64
CA ASN A 45 22.54 -3.68 23.23
C ASN A 45 22.05 -4.64 22.14
N ALA A 46 22.83 -4.77 21.08
CA ALA A 46 22.87 -5.95 20.20
C ALA A 46 24.36 -6.18 19.86
N THR A 47 24.80 -7.43 19.85
CA THR A 47 26.22 -7.82 19.75
C THR A 47 26.49 -8.67 18.52
N SER A 48 27.79 -8.80 18.17
CA SER A 48 28.35 -9.54 17.00
C SER A 48 28.12 -8.87 15.63
N SER A 49 29.07 -8.86 14.67
CA SER A 49 30.44 -9.40 14.66
C SER A 49 31.39 -8.67 13.67
N SER A 50 32.69 -9.01 13.74
CA SER A 50 33.69 -9.01 12.66
C SER A 50 34.07 -7.71 11.92
N THR A 51 35.04 -6.99 12.52
CA THR A 51 36.35 -6.60 11.94
C THR A 51 36.60 -6.70 10.42
N SER A 52 37.05 -5.58 9.81
CA SER A 52 38.29 -5.54 9.00
C SER A 52 38.82 -4.11 8.91
N ASP A 53 40.15 -3.93 8.88
CA ASP A 53 40.84 -2.63 8.81
C ASP A 53 40.89 -2.05 7.38
N GLY A 54 41.14 -0.73 7.25
CA GLY A 54 41.56 -0.16 5.97
C GLY A 54 41.44 1.36 5.83
N HIS A 55 42.59 2.04 5.82
CA HIS A 55 42.92 3.37 5.27
C HIS A 55 42.07 3.91 4.10
N ARG A 56 42.06 5.21 3.72
CA ARG A 56 42.43 6.55 4.29
C ARG A 56 42.19 7.56 3.12
N SER A 57 42.21 8.87 3.40
CA SER A 57 42.21 10.01 2.43
C SER A 57 41.02 10.15 1.45
N ASP A 58 40.40 11.34 1.48
CA ASP A 58 40.23 12.29 0.36
C ASP A 58 40.21 11.67 -1.07
N ASP A 59 39.20 11.95 -1.91
CA ASP A 59 39.09 13.26 -2.57
C ASP A 59 37.66 13.63 -3.02
N SER A 60 37.56 14.88 -3.47
CA SER A 60 36.50 15.58 -4.20
C SER A 60 35.86 14.79 -5.35
N SER A 61 34.53 14.93 -5.54
CA SER A 61 33.95 15.23 -6.88
C SER A 61 32.44 15.51 -6.85
N SER A 62 32.04 16.42 -7.73
CA SER A 62 30.68 16.83 -8.05
C SER A 62 29.80 15.75 -8.67
N LEU A 63 28.50 15.75 -8.38
CA LEU A 63 27.46 15.33 -9.33
C LEU A 63 26.38 16.40 -9.47
N SER A 64 26.14 16.83 -10.70
CA SER A 64 25.23 17.91 -11.08
C SER A 64 23.85 17.40 -11.47
N LEU A 65 22.80 18.14 -11.09
CA LEU A 65 21.45 17.97 -11.60
C LEU A 65 21.22 18.89 -12.83
N PRO A 66 20.72 18.37 -13.96
CA PRO A 66 20.18 19.20 -15.05
C PRO A 66 18.66 19.44 -14.90
N HIS A 67 18.20 20.60 -15.38
CA HIS A 67 16.77 20.95 -15.50
C HIS A 67 16.13 20.43 -16.81
N SER A 68 14.82 20.66 -16.95
CA SER A 68 13.97 20.48 -18.14
C SER A 68 13.49 19.02 -18.36
N PHE A 69 12.23 18.75 -18.69
CA PHE A 69 11.28 19.59 -19.45
C PHE A 69 9.90 19.77 -18.81
N ASP A 70 9.31 20.94 -19.06
CA ASP A 70 7.88 21.23 -18.96
C ASP A 70 7.34 21.50 -20.38
N ASN A 71 6.17 20.96 -20.71
CA ASN A 71 5.36 21.27 -21.91
C ASN A 71 4.09 20.41 -21.95
N THR A 72 2.94 20.97 -21.55
CA THR A 72 1.62 20.43 -21.92
C THR A 72 0.67 21.55 -22.36
N PRO A 73 0.14 21.54 -23.59
CA PRO A 73 -0.78 22.57 -24.06
C PRO A 73 -2.23 22.27 -23.67
N MET A 74 -2.93 23.28 -23.15
CA MET A 74 -4.38 23.28 -22.93
C MET A 74 -5.15 23.43 -24.26
N SER A 75 -6.26 22.71 -24.40
CA SER A 75 -7.45 23.15 -25.17
C SER A 75 -8.68 22.34 -24.74
N THR A 76 -9.86 22.95 -24.85
CA THR A 76 -11.10 22.52 -24.16
C THR A 76 -12.18 22.04 -25.15
N PRO A 77 -13.51 22.17 -24.92
CA PRO A 77 -14.33 20.98 -24.64
C PRO A 77 -15.44 20.71 -25.68
N ALA A 78 -16.06 19.53 -25.60
CA ALA A 78 -17.30 19.19 -26.31
C ALA A 78 -18.25 18.41 -25.38
N ALA A 79 -19.57 18.52 -25.61
CA ALA A 79 -20.59 18.01 -24.70
C ALA A 79 -21.73 17.25 -25.41
N SER A 80 -22.17 16.15 -24.78
CA SER A 80 -23.45 15.44 -25.03
C SER A 80 -23.64 14.79 -26.42
N PRO A 81 -24.65 13.92 -26.63
CA PRO A 81 -25.72 13.46 -25.72
C PRO A 81 -25.69 11.95 -25.39
N ALA A 82 -26.64 11.50 -24.56
CA ALA A 82 -26.80 10.09 -24.16
C ALA A 82 -27.82 9.33 -25.05
N PRO A 83 -27.66 8.00 -25.23
CA PRO A 83 -28.66 7.13 -25.86
C PRO A 83 -29.78 6.73 -24.88
N PRO A 84 -30.98 6.32 -25.37
CA PRO A 84 -32.16 6.13 -24.53
C PRO A 84 -32.22 4.80 -23.78
N ARG A 85 -32.91 4.80 -22.64
CA ARG A 85 -33.49 3.59 -22.03
C ARG A 85 -34.63 3.09 -22.94
N ASN A 86 -34.60 1.83 -23.38
CA ASN A 86 -35.77 0.94 -23.61
C ASN A 86 -35.40 -0.39 -24.30
N VAL A 87 -34.75 -1.32 -23.59
CA VAL A 87 -34.65 -2.75 -24.00
C VAL A 87 -34.76 -3.65 -22.77
N ALA A 88 -36.00 -3.92 -22.31
CA ALA A 88 -36.23 -4.70 -21.08
C ALA A 88 -37.59 -5.45 -21.04
N GLN A 89 -38.18 -5.78 -22.20
CA GLN A 89 -39.52 -6.40 -22.29
C GLN A 89 -39.62 -7.54 -23.34
N SER A 90 -38.50 -8.18 -23.71
CA SER A 90 -38.46 -9.17 -24.80
C SER A 90 -38.15 -10.61 -24.37
N PHE A 91 -38.00 -10.91 -23.07
CA PHE A 91 -37.51 -12.22 -22.61
C PHE A 91 -38.61 -13.18 -22.08
N ASP A 92 -39.69 -12.67 -21.48
CA ASP A 92 -40.71 -13.53 -20.84
C ASP A 92 -41.65 -14.27 -21.82
N LEU A 93 -41.65 -13.91 -23.10
CA LEU A 93 -42.59 -14.48 -24.08
C LEU A 93 -42.19 -15.87 -24.60
N ALA A 94 -40.92 -16.28 -24.42
CA ALA A 94 -40.36 -17.48 -25.05
C ALA A 94 -40.65 -18.81 -24.32
N LEU A 95 -41.16 -18.78 -23.09
CA LEU A 95 -41.23 -19.97 -22.20
C LEU A 95 -42.62 -20.63 -22.08
N ARG A 96 -43.61 -20.24 -22.91
CA ARG A 96 -45.00 -20.74 -22.80
C ARG A 96 -45.49 -21.65 -23.92
N THR A 97 -44.68 -21.97 -24.93
CA THR A 97 -45.11 -22.72 -26.13
C THR A 97 -44.30 -23.98 -26.40
N ALA A 98 -44.42 -24.99 -25.52
CA ALA A 98 -43.96 -26.36 -25.78
C ALA A 98 -44.83 -27.39 -25.02
N LEU A 99 -45.78 -28.03 -25.71
CA LEU A 99 -46.47 -29.23 -25.20
C LEU A 99 -45.71 -30.50 -25.64
N PRO A 100 -45.72 -31.60 -24.85
CA PRO A 100 -44.79 -32.71 -25.06
C PRO A 100 -45.29 -33.79 -26.02
N THR A 101 -44.43 -34.22 -26.93
CA THR A 101 -44.61 -35.42 -27.77
C THR A 101 -44.24 -36.69 -26.98
N LYS A 102 -45.01 -37.78 -27.16
CA LYS A 102 -44.84 -39.04 -26.41
C LYS A 102 -43.72 -39.92 -26.97
N LEU A 103 -43.03 -40.63 -26.07
CA LEU A 103 -42.25 -41.85 -26.36
C LEU A 103 -42.69 -42.98 -25.41
N PRO A 104 -42.54 -44.26 -25.80
CA PRO A 104 -43.16 -45.39 -25.11
C PRO A 104 -42.41 -45.85 -23.84
N PRO A 105 -43.10 -46.46 -22.85
CA PRO A 105 -42.50 -46.92 -21.60
C PRO A 105 -41.84 -48.30 -21.74
N ARG A 106 -40.88 -48.60 -20.85
CA ARG A 106 -40.27 -49.94 -20.70
C ARG A 106 -40.20 -50.32 -19.22
N SER A 107 -40.77 -51.47 -18.85
CA SER A 107 -40.73 -52.15 -17.54
C SER A 107 -41.15 -51.34 -16.29
N GLY A 108 -42.19 -51.80 -15.59
CA GLY A 108 -42.79 -51.08 -14.46
C GLY A 108 -42.15 -51.31 -13.08
N VAL A 109 -42.13 -50.23 -12.29
CA VAL A 109 -41.87 -50.13 -10.83
C VAL A 109 -42.88 -49.07 -10.32
N PRO A 110 -43.47 -49.17 -9.11
CA PRO A 110 -44.73 -48.45 -8.81
C PRO A 110 -44.59 -46.93 -8.62
N HIS A 111 -45.05 -46.16 -9.62
CA HIS A 111 -44.92 -44.70 -9.74
C HIS A 111 -45.46 -43.80 -8.60
N ARG A 112 -46.15 -44.33 -7.58
CA ARG A 112 -46.77 -43.51 -6.53
C ARG A 112 -45.77 -42.85 -5.56
N THR A 113 -44.57 -43.40 -5.41
CA THR A 113 -43.48 -42.80 -4.61
C THR A 113 -42.72 -41.72 -5.37
N ASP A 114 -42.56 -41.88 -6.68
CA ASP A 114 -41.73 -40.99 -7.49
C ASP A 114 -42.40 -39.62 -7.66
N GLU A 115 -43.73 -39.58 -7.78
CA GLU A 115 -44.47 -38.33 -7.94
C GLU A 115 -44.55 -37.52 -6.64
N THR A 116 -44.66 -38.17 -5.48
CA THR A 116 -44.62 -37.46 -4.18
C THR A 116 -43.22 -36.94 -3.88
N MET A 117 -42.17 -37.72 -4.17
CA MET A 117 -40.78 -37.27 -4.08
C MET A 117 -40.48 -36.11 -5.05
N ARG A 118 -40.99 -36.16 -6.30
CA ARG A 118 -40.88 -35.03 -7.25
C ARG A 118 -41.48 -33.75 -6.66
N ARG A 119 -42.72 -33.79 -6.19
CA ARG A 119 -43.40 -32.60 -5.62
C ARG A 119 -42.67 -32.06 -4.37
N PHE A 120 -42.09 -32.93 -3.55
CA PHE A 120 -41.26 -32.52 -2.41
C PHE A 120 -39.99 -31.78 -2.86
N TYR A 121 -39.26 -32.30 -3.85
CA TYR A 121 -38.09 -31.62 -4.40
C TYR A 121 -38.46 -30.31 -5.13
N GLU A 122 -39.61 -30.26 -5.80
CA GLU A 122 -40.13 -29.07 -6.47
C GLU A 122 -40.39 -27.93 -5.45
N ILE A 123 -41.04 -28.25 -4.32
CA ILE A 123 -41.22 -27.32 -3.20
C ILE A 123 -39.88 -26.88 -2.59
N GLN A 124 -38.88 -27.77 -2.48
CA GLN A 124 -37.55 -27.38 -2.01
C GLN A 124 -36.83 -26.45 -3.00
N VAL A 125 -36.91 -26.73 -4.30
CA VAL A 125 -36.33 -25.89 -5.36
C VAL A 125 -36.96 -24.50 -5.34
N ASP A 126 -38.28 -24.39 -5.19
CA ASP A 126 -38.96 -23.09 -5.12
C ASP A 126 -38.67 -22.34 -3.81
N LYS A 127 -38.49 -23.05 -2.68
CA LYS A 127 -37.98 -22.44 -1.44
C LYS A 127 -36.57 -21.88 -1.62
N VAL A 128 -35.66 -22.61 -2.28
CA VAL A 128 -34.30 -22.15 -2.57
C VAL A 128 -34.30 -20.99 -3.56
N ARG A 129 -35.18 -21.00 -4.59
CA ARG A 129 -35.40 -19.85 -5.49
C ARG A 129 -35.88 -18.62 -4.76
N GLY A 130 -36.82 -18.76 -3.82
CA GLY A 130 -37.30 -17.65 -2.98
C GLY A 130 -36.20 -17.06 -2.10
N GLN A 131 -35.38 -17.92 -1.46
CA GLN A 131 -34.23 -17.49 -0.68
C GLN A 131 -33.16 -16.79 -1.56
N LEU A 132 -32.91 -17.29 -2.77
CA LEU A 132 -32.01 -16.67 -3.74
C LEU A 132 -32.53 -15.30 -4.20
N ALA A 133 -33.84 -15.15 -4.43
CA ALA A 133 -34.45 -13.88 -4.83
C ALA A 133 -34.29 -12.80 -3.74
N ILE A 134 -34.50 -13.16 -2.47
CA ILE A 134 -34.28 -12.28 -1.32
C ILE A 134 -32.80 -11.88 -1.24
N ALA A 135 -31.88 -12.84 -1.25
CA ALA A 135 -30.44 -12.58 -1.18
C ALA A 135 -29.91 -11.73 -2.36
N LEU A 136 -30.52 -11.85 -3.55
CA LEU A 136 -30.20 -11.00 -4.71
C LEU A 136 -30.70 -9.56 -4.54
N GLU A 137 -31.83 -9.34 -3.87
CA GLU A 137 -32.35 -8.00 -3.58
C GLU A 137 -31.57 -7.33 -2.44
N GLU A 138 -31.27 -8.07 -1.37
CA GLU A 138 -30.33 -7.64 -0.31
C GLU A 138 -28.97 -7.25 -0.90
N LYS A 139 -28.43 -8.04 -1.84
CA LYS A 139 -27.19 -7.71 -2.57
C LYS A 139 -27.31 -6.39 -3.34
N LYS A 140 -28.42 -6.12 -4.04
CA LYS A 140 -28.63 -4.84 -4.75
C LYS A 140 -28.66 -3.66 -3.77
N GLN A 141 -29.38 -3.80 -2.65
CA GLN A 141 -29.52 -2.74 -1.65
C GLN A 141 -28.18 -2.44 -0.97
N ALA A 142 -27.42 -3.48 -0.59
CA ALA A 142 -26.06 -3.32 -0.08
C ALA A 142 -25.11 -2.67 -1.11
N GLN A 143 -25.20 -3.06 -2.39
CA GLN A 143 -24.39 -2.47 -3.46
C GLN A 143 -24.76 -1.00 -3.72
N ALA A 144 -26.04 -0.63 -3.60
CA ALA A 144 -26.50 0.75 -3.68
C ALA A 144 -25.96 1.59 -2.50
N ALA A 145 -26.10 1.10 -1.27
CA ALA A 145 -25.58 1.76 -0.06
C ALA A 145 -24.05 1.97 -0.12
N LEU A 146 -23.30 0.95 -0.57
CA LEU A 146 -21.86 1.05 -0.79
C LEU A 146 -21.50 2.09 -1.85
N SER A 147 -22.32 2.26 -2.89
CA SER A 147 -22.10 3.28 -3.92
C SER A 147 -22.34 4.71 -3.40
N THR A 148 -23.34 4.90 -2.53
CA THR A 148 -23.58 6.19 -1.88
C THR A 148 -22.50 6.56 -0.86
N GLU A 149 -22.02 5.59 -0.06
CA GLU A 149 -20.86 5.80 0.82
C GLU A 149 -19.62 6.20 0.02
N ARG A 150 -19.29 5.47 -1.07
CA ARG A 150 -18.12 5.79 -1.90
C ARG A 150 -18.20 7.21 -2.47
N ARG A 151 -19.39 7.66 -2.90
CA ARG A 151 -19.62 9.03 -3.35
C ARG A 151 -19.39 10.05 -2.22
N SER A 152 -19.98 9.86 -1.04
CA SER A 152 -19.80 10.81 0.07
C SER A 152 -18.35 10.85 0.59
N PHE A 153 -17.62 9.74 0.56
CA PHE A 153 -16.18 9.75 0.85
C PHE A 153 -15.37 10.48 -0.22
N GLN A 154 -15.69 10.32 -1.50
CA GLN A 154 -15.04 11.07 -2.60
C GLN A 154 -15.31 12.57 -2.51
N GLU A 155 -16.55 12.97 -2.22
CA GLU A 155 -16.96 14.37 -2.02
C GLU A 155 -16.28 14.97 -0.78
N SER A 156 -16.18 14.22 0.33
CA SER A 156 -15.45 14.64 1.53
C SER A 156 -13.96 14.86 1.24
N ILE A 157 -13.29 13.89 0.58
CA ILE A 157 -11.87 14.02 0.18
C ILE A 157 -11.66 15.21 -0.76
N ALA A 158 -12.54 15.42 -1.73
CA ALA A 158 -12.48 16.59 -2.62
C ALA A 158 -12.63 17.90 -1.84
N SER A 159 -13.57 17.97 -0.90
CA SER A 159 -13.78 19.16 -0.07
C SER A 159 -12.58 19.48 0.83
N LEU A 160 -11.94 18.46 1.41
CA LEU A 160 -10.70 18.59 2.19
C LEU A 160 -9.53 19.05 1.30
N GLN A 161 -9.38 18.48 0.11
CA GLN A 161 -8.35 18.90 -0.85
C GLN A 161 -8.55 20.34 -1.36
N VAL A 162 -9.78 20.84 -1.44
CA VAL A 162 -10.06 22.25 -1.76
C VAL A 162 -9.75 23.13 -0.54
N ARG A 163 -10.14 22.74 0.68
CA ARG A 163 -9.81 23.46 1.91
C ARG A 163 -8.29 23.62 2.09
N TYR A 164 -7.52 22.55 1.99
CA TYR A 164 -6.05 22.62 2.12
C TYR A 164 -5.38 23.44 1.01
N ARG A 165 -5.90 23.43 -0.23
CA ARG A 165 -5.40 24.33 -1.29
C ARG A 165 -5.71 25.79 -0.99
N ASN A 166 -6.90 26.09 -0.49
CA ASN A 166 -7.31 27.44 -0.13
C ASN A 166 -6.48 27.96 1.05
N GLU A 167 -6.34 27.17 2.12
CA GLU A 167 -5.52 27.47 3.30
C GLU A 167 -4.05 27.70 2.93
N ALA A 168 -3.45 26.81 2.12
CA ALA A 168 -2.09 27.00 1.61
C ALA A 168 -1.95 28.29 0.77
N SER A 169 -2.94 28.62 -0.06
CA SER A 169 -2.93 29.87 -0.82
C SER A 169 -3.10 31.11 0.06
N GLN A 170 -3.92 31.05 1.11
CA GLN A 170 -4.11 32.12 2.09
C GLN A 170 -2.81 32.38 2.85
N LEU A 171 -2.23 31.35 3.46
CA LEU A 171 -0.93 31.42 4.15
C LEU A 171 0.19 31.94 3.23
N GLN A 172 0.17 31.57 1.93
CA GLN A 172 1.13 32.10 0.96
C GLN A 172 0.89 33.59 0.66
N THR A 173 -0.37 34.05 0.52
CA THR A 173 -0.67 35.48 0.37
C THR A 173 -0.31 36.28 1.62
N GLU A 174 -0.65 35.79 2.82
CA GLU A 174 -0.28 36.39 4.10
C GLU A 174 1.24 36.50 4.26
N LYS A 175 1.97 35.44 3.95
CA LYS A 175 3.43 35.46 3.92
C LYS A 175 3.96 36.57 3.00
N THR A 176 3.46 36.67 1.76
CA THR A 176 3.92 37.72 0.83
C THR A 176 3.51 39.13 1.27
N ALA A 177 2.37 39.28 1.96
CA ALA A 177 1.95 40.55 2.57
C ALA A 177 2.88 40.96 3.72
N LEU A 178 3.26 40.02 4.60
CA LEU A 178 4.21 40.28 5.69
C LEU A 178 5.63 40.54 5.16
N GLU A 179 6.09 39.80 4.14
CA GLU A 179 7.40 40.05 3.49
C GLU A 179 7.46 41.41 2.79
N THR A 180 6.36 41.86 2.17
CA THR A 180 6.29 43.20 1.55
C THR A 180 6.17 44.31 2.60
N GLN A 181 5.37 44.13 3.65
CA GLN A 181 5.33 45.04 4.81
C GLN A 181 6.72 45.18 5.46
N LEU A 182 7.42 44.07 5.71
CA LEU A 182 8.77 44.07 6.29
C LEU A 182 9.75 44.85 5.40
N ARG A 183 9.72 44.65 4.07
CA ARG A 183 10.53 45.45 3.13
C ARG A 183 10.17 46.94 3.15
N ILE A 184 8.90 47.30 3.30
CA ILE A 184 8.45 48.69 3.42
C ILE A 184 8.95 49.30 4.75
N PHE A 185 8.85 48.58 5.87
CA PHE A 185 9.39 49.01 7.16
C PHE A 185 10.91 49.13 7.14
N GLU A 186 11.64 48.18 6.53
CA GLU A 186 13.08 48.31 6.30
C GLU A 186 13.43 49.56 5.48
N HIS A 187 12.68 49.84 4.41
CA HIS A 187 12.94 51.01 3.56
C HIS A 187 12.63 52.33 4.30
N ARG A 188 11.53 52.38 5.06
CA ARG A 188 11.20 53.53 5.92
C ARG A 188 12.28 53.74 6.98
N LEU A 189 12.66 52.69 7.70
CA LEU A 189 13.71 52.73 8.72
C LEU A 189 15.08 53.14 8.14
N LYS A 190 15.39 52.76 6.89
CA LYS A 190 16.60 53.22 6.17
C LYS A 190 16.51 54.70 5.79
N ALA A 191 15.35 55.17 5.32
CA ALA A 191 15.11 56.57 4.99
C ALA A 191 15.13 57.48 6.22
N GLU A 192 14.47 57.09 7.31
CA GLU A 192 14.48 57.79 8.60
C GLU A 192 15.90 57.83 9.18
N LYS A 193 16.64 56.70 9.17
CA LYS A 193 18.05 56.68 9.58
C LYS A 193 18.97 57.59 8.75
N ALA A 194 18.61 57.87 7.48
CA ALA A 194 19.31 58.86 6.66
C ALA A 194 18.89 60.29 7.02
N GLN A 195 17.61 60.57 7.25
CA GLN A 195 17.11 61.89 7.70
C GLN A 195 17.68 62.28 9.07
N PHE A 196 17.84 61.32 9.99
CA PHE A 196 18.49 61.52 11.29
C PHE A 196 20.03 61.44 11.22
N PHE A 197 20.66 61.34 10.04
CA PHE A 197 22.12 61.31 9.93
C PHE A 197 22.74 62.66 10.29
N ASP A 198 22.20 63.76 9.75
CA ASP A 198 22.69 65.12 9.99
C ASP A 198 22.48 65.61 11.44
N LEU A 199 21.69 64.87 12.23
CA LEU A 199 21.48 65.11 13.65
C LEU A 199 22.40 64.27 14.56
N ARG A 200 23.26 63.40 14.01
CA ARG A 200 24.21 62.57 14.78
C ARG A 200 25.54 63.27 14.97
N ILE A 201 25.70 63.94 16.12
CA ILE A 201 27.00 64.43 16.58
C ILE A 201 27.82 63.32 17.29
N PRO A 202 29.16 63.32 17.17
CA PRO A 202 30.00 62.39 17.91
C PRO A 202 30.13 62.81 19.38
N GLU A 203 30.26 61.83 20.28
CA GLU A 203 30.37 62.01 21.74
C GLU A 203 31.31 63.13 22.23
N PRO A 204 32.56 63.30 21.71
CA PRO A 204 33.41 64.41 22.13
C PRO A 204 32.86 65.81 21.78
N LEU A 205 32.09 65.93 20.69
CA LEU A 205 31.43 67.20 20.32
C LEU A 205 30.20 67.44 21.21
N ALA A 206 29.39 66.42 21.45
CA ALA A 206 28.26 66.51 22.39
C ALA A 206 28.72 66.94 23.80
N LYS A 207 29.83 66.39 24.29
CA LYS A 207 30.44 66.77 25.58
C LYS A 207 31.10 68.17 25.59
N GLN A 208 31.25 68.83 24.44
CA GLN A 208 31.63 70.23 24.35
C GLN A 208 30.40 71.14 24.33
N LEU A 209 29.38 70.81 23.53
CA LEU A 209 28.11 71.55 23.47
C LEU A 209 27.38 71.54 24.83
N GLN A 210 27.36 70.39 25.53
CA GLN A 210 26.76 70.26 26.87
C GLN A 210 27.48 71.07 27.98
N ARG A 211 28.64 71.68 27.69
CA ARG A 211 29.33 72.62 28.60
C ARG A 211 29.00 74.08 28.33
N GLN A 212 28.29 74.37 27.25
CA GLN A 212 27.81 75.71 26.91
C GLN A 212 26.41 75.92 27.53
N SER A 213 26.05 77.16 27.81
CA SER A 213 24.70 77.48 28.27
C SER A 213 23.69 77.35 27.12
N HIS A 214 22.45 76.98 27.43
CA HIS A 214 21.40 76.80 26.42
C HIS A 214 21.18 78.05 25.54
N ASP A 215 21.36 79.26 26.10
CA ASP A 215 21.23 80.53 25.38
C ASP A 215 22.42 80.86 24.45
N ALA A 216 23.50 80.07 24.51
CA ALA A 216 24.72 80.24 23.69
C ALA A 216 24.84 79.20 22.56
N LEU A 217 23.99 78.16 22.55
CA LEU A 217 23.92 77.15 21.50
C LEU A 217 23.06 77.65 20.34
N THR A 218 23.44 77.38 19.09
CA THR A 218 22.50 77.56 17.98
C THR A 218 21.37 76.54 18.05
N LEU A 219 20.22 76.85 17.43
CA LEU A 219 19.05 75.95 17.43
C LEU A 219 19.39 74.56 16.87
N VAL A 220 20.31 74.47 15.90
CA VAL A 220 20.76 73.20 15.32
C VAL A 220 21.61 72.41 16.32
N GLU A 221 22.58 73.06 16.98
CA GLU A 221 23.42 72.42 18.00
C GLU A 221 22.61 71.98 19.22
N PHE A 222 21.61 72.77 19.65
CA PHE A 222 20.68 72.40 20.71
C PHE A 222 19.85 71.16 20.34
N VAL A 223 19.30 71.10 19.11
CA VAL A 223 18.53 69.93 18.65
C VAL A 223 19.43 68.71 18.46
N GLN A 224 20.67 68.87 17.96
CA GLN A 224 21.68 67.80 17.88
C GLN A 224 22.06 67.28 19.27
N MET A 225 22.25 68.18 20.25
CA MET A 225 22.53 67.80 21.65
C MET A 225 21.36 67.04 22.27
N LYS A 226 20.12 67.50 22.07
CA LYS A 226 18.92 66.79 22.58
C LYS A 226 18.68 65.45 21.88
N ALA A 227 18.96 65.36 20.58
CA ALA A 227 18.93 64.09 19.85
C ALA A 227 19.99 63.11 20.39
N PHE A 228 21.21 63.58 20.67
CA PHE A 228 22.26 62.79 21.30
C PHE A 228 21.87 62.30 22.70
N GLU A 229 21.38 63.20 23.57
CA GLU A 229 20.93 62.85 24.93
C GLU A 229 19.81 61.79 24.97
N LEU A 230 18.95 61.73 23.95
CA LEU A 230 17.89 60.72 23.84
C LEU A 230 18.35 59.43 23.14
N VAL A 231 19.31 59.49 22.21
CA VAL A 231 19.74 58.34 21.40
C VAL A 231 20.88 57.54 22.05
N GLU A 232 21.78 58.16 22.81
CA GLU A 232 22.83 57.42 23.53
C GLU A 232 22.35 56.43 24.60
N PRO A 233 21.33 56.72 25.46
CA PRO A 233 20.86 55.71 26.42
C PRO A 233 20.27 54.47 25.72
N GLU A 234 19.54 54.65 24.62
CA GLU A 234 18.99 53.54 23.82
C GLU A 234 20.10 52.75 23.08
N LYS A 235 21.12 53.43 22.53
CA LYS A 235 22.32 52.76 22.02
C LYS A 235 23.00 51.95 23.12
N ALA A 236 23.24 52.55 24.29
CA ALA A 236 23.89 51.88 25.40
C ALA A 236 23.07 50.67 25.91
N ALA A 237 21.74 50.76 25.92
CA ALA A 237 20.85 49.65 26.24
C ALA A 237 20.92 48.52 25.19
N THR A 238 20.89 48.83 23.89
CA THR A 238 21.04 47.82 22.83
C THR A 238 22.43 47.19 22.82
N GLU A 239 23.49 47.95 23.11
CA GLU A 239 24.84 47.39 23.30
C GLU A 239 24.94 46.52 24.54
N ALA A 240 24.33 46.92 25.67
CA ALA A 240 24.29 46.11 26.89
C ALA A 240 23.54 44.79 26.64
N ALA A 241 22.40 44.82 25.95
CA ALA A 241 21.65 43.64 25.54
C ALA A 241 22.47 42.72 24.62
N ASN A 242 23.15 43.28 23.62
CA ASN A 242 24.03 42.52 22.72
C ASN A 242 25.22 41.87 23.48
N ARG A 243 25.83 42.58 24.43
CA ARG A 243 26.89 42.06 25.31
C ARG A 243 26.35 40.96 26.23
N GLN A 244 25.12 41.09 26.74
CA GLN A 244 24.45 40.05 27.54
C GLN A 244 24.15 38.80 26.71
N VAL A 245 23.66 38.95 25.47
CA VAL A 245 23.47 37.83 24.53
C VAL A 245 24.80 37.13 24.24
N ALA A 246 25.88 37.88 23.96
CA ALA A 246 27.21 37.32 23.74
C ALA A 246 27.75 36.57 24.98
N SER A 247 27.52 37.12 26.19
CA SER A 247 27.88 36.45 27.44
C SER A 247 27.09 35.15 27.64
N LEU A 248 25.80 35.14 27.33
CA LEU A 248 24.95 33.95 27.41
C LEU A 248 25.31 32.88 26.38
N THR A 249 25.69 33.25 25.14
CA THR A 249 26.17 32.27 24.15
C THR A 249 27.52 31.68 24.55
N GLN A 250 28.45 32.49 25.08
CA GLN A 250 29.71 32.00 25.64
C GLN A 250 29.47 31.07 26.85
N ALA A 251 28.56 31.43 27.76
CA ALA A 251 28.19 30.60 28.90
C ALA A 251 27.65 29.24 28.45
N ASN A 252 26.71 29.21 27.49
CA ASN A 252 26.20 27.96 26.91
C ASN A 252 27.32 27.11 26.30
N ALA A 253 28.22 27.68 25.51
CA ALA A 253 29.36 26.96 24.95
C ALA A 253 30.28 26.34 26.04
N THR A 254 30.52 27.05 27.15
CA THR A 254 31.28 26.46 28.28
C THR A 254 30.52 25.38 29.04
N LEU A 255 29.19 25.41 29.06
CA LEU A 255 28.36 24.36 29.65
C LEU A 255 28.30 23.12 28.75
N GLU A 256 28.23 23.29 27.44
CA GLU A 256 28.32 22.21 26.45
C GLU A 256 29.70 21.53 26.49
N ALA A 257 30.79 22.31 26.60
CA ALA A 257 32.13 21.78 26.82
C ALA A 257 32.20 20.92 28.09
N LYS A 258 31.77 21.46 29.25
CA LYS A 258 31.73 20.72 30.52
C LYS A 258 30.84 19.47 30.46
N ALA A 259 29.70 19.54 29.78
CA ALA A 259 28.82 18.38 29.58
C ALA A 259 29.52 17.29 28.75
N SER A 260 30.35 17.66 27.76
CA SER A 260 31.17 16.71 27.02
C SER A 260 32.30 16.12 27.88
N GLU A 261 32.97 16.93 28.71
CA GLU A 261 34.00 16.47 29.65
C GLU A 261 33.43 15.45 30.63
N TYR A 262 32.31 15.75 31.30
CA TYR A 262 31.61 14.82 32.19
C TYR A 262 31.18 13.53 31.49
N GLN A 263 30.77 13.58 30.22
CA GLN A 263 30.51 12.36 29.44
C GLN A 263 31.78 11.55 29.16
N THR A 264 32.93 12.18 28.93
CA THR A 264 34.20 11.43 28.80
C THR A 264 34.63 10.82 30.14
N ASP A 265 34.48 11.54 31.25
CA ASP A 265 34.83 11.05 32.58
C ASP A 265 33.90 9.95 33.04
N GLN A 266 32.59 10.03 32.76
CA GLN A 266 31.66 8.92 33.00
C GLN A 266 32.11 7.65 32.25
N ARG A 267 32.59 7.77 31.01
CA ARG A 267 33.15 6.63 30.24
C ARG A 267 34.48 6.12 30.81
N LYS A 268 35.33 7.00 31.36
CA LYS A 268 36.58 6.62 32.07
C LYS A 268 36.26 5.87 33.36
N TRP A 269 35.29 6.35 34.15
CA TRP A 269 34.86 5.70 35.40
C TRP A 269 34.16 4.37 35.15
N GLN A 270 33.30 4.25 34.14
CA GLN A 270 32.73 2.96 33.71
C GLN A 270 33.85 1.94 33.43
N ARG A 271 34.83 2.28 32.57
CA ARG A 271 35.97 1.40 32.28
C ARG A 271 36.78 1.03 33.52
N LYS A 272 36.94 1.93 34.50
CA LYS A 272 37.59 1.61 35.78
C LYS A 272 36.78 0.61 36.59
N CYS A 273 35.46 0.80 36.71
CA CYS A 273 34.56 -0.14 37.37
C CYS A 273 34.63 -1.52 36.71
N ASP A 274 34.52 -1.58 35.39
CA ASP A 274 34.60 -2.83 34.59
C ASP A 274 35.91 -3.59 34.88
N VAL A 275 37.06 -2.88 34.93
CA VAL A 275 38.37 -3.47 35.28
C VAL A 275 38.40 -3.94 36.74
N THR A 276 37.97 -3.13 37.71
CA THR A 276 37.98 -3.53 39.14
C THR A 276 37.03 -4.69 39.44
N GLN A 277 35.96 -4.87 38.66
CA GLN A 277 35.09 -6.04 38.75
C GLN A 277 35.82 -7.29 38.27
N HIS A 278 36.50 -7.23 37.12
CA HIS A 278 37.29 -8.35 36.61
C HIS A 278 38.48 -8.71 37.54
N GLU A 279 39.12 -7.72 38.14
CA GLU A 279 40.16 -7.92 39.17
C GLU A 279 39.59 -8.57 40.44
N LEU A 280 38.37 -8.20 40.86
CA LEU A 280 37.69 -8.84 41.99
C LEU A 280 37.34 -10.31 41.69
N GLU A 281 36.83 -10.63 40.50
CA GLU A 281 36.54 -12.01 40.08
C GLU A 281 37.81 -12.89 40.09
N LEU A 282 38.95 -12.33 39.67
CA LEU A 282 40.27 -12.98 39.76
C LEU A 282 40.74 -13.13 41.23
N SER A 283 40.42 -12.18 42.10
CA SER A 283 40.72 -12.26 43.54
C SER A 283 39.83 -13.29 44.26
N GLU A 284 38.55 -13.39 43.92
CA GLU A 284 37.62 -14.35 44.53
C GLU A 284 37.92 -15.79 44.11
N THR A 285 38.27 -16.02 42.84
CA THR A 285 38.70 -17.34 42.36
C THR A 285 40.01 -17.79 43.01
N THR A 286 40.99 -16.89 43.22
CA THR A 286 42.21 -17.22 43.97
C THR A 286 41.96 -17.40 45.47
N ARG A 287 41.04 -16.64 46.08
CA ARG A 287 40.62 -16.86 47.49
C ARG A 287 39.97 -18.23 47.69
N ALA A 288 39.12 -18.68 46.76
CA ALA A 288 38.48 -19.99 46.83
C ALA A 288 39.51 -21.14 46.85
N GLU A 289 40.56 -21.04 46.04
CA GLU A 289 41.65 -22.02 45.99
C GLU A 289 42.53 -21.98 47.26
N LEU A 290 42.79 -20.79 47.82
CA LEU A 290 43.50 -20.66 49.11
C LEU A 290 42.67 -21.18 50.29
N GLU A 291 41.36 -20.95 50.32
CA GLU A 291 40.48 -21.51 51.37
C GLU A 291 40.46 -23.04 51.33
N ARG A 292 40.53 -23.64 50.14
CA ARG A 292 40.66 -25.11 49.98
C ARG A 292 41.95 -25.62 50.64
N GLN A 293 43.06 -24.90 50.48
CA GLN A 293 44.35 -25.24 51.10
C GLN A 293 44.36 -25.00 52.62
N VAL A 294 43.78 -23.91 53.11
CA VAL A 294 43.68 -23.62 54.56
C VAL A 294 42.83 -24.68 55.28
N LYS A 295 41.73 -25.14 54.68
CA LYS A 295 40.90 -26.23 55.22
C LYS A 295 41.68 -27.55 55.31
N GLN A 296 42.59 -27.81 54.38
CA GLN A 296 43.49 -28.97 54.41
C GLN A 296 44.58 -28.86 55.51
N LEU A 297 45.12 -27.68 55.76
CA LEU A 297 46.11 -27.46 56.84
C LEU A 297 45.50 -27.46 58.25
N HIS A 298 44.26 -26.97 58.40
CA HIS A 298 43.60 -26.91 59.71
C HIS A 298 43.37 -28.30 60.33
N ALA A 299 43.11 -29.32 59.50
CA ALA A 299 43.00 -30.72 59.94
C ALA A 299 44.28 -31.19 60.64
N ASN A 300 45.44 -30.94 60.03
CA ASN A 300 46.75 -31.38 60.55
C ASN A 300 47.14 -30.70 61.88
N VAL A 301 46.67 -29.47 62.13
CA VAL A 301 46.99 -28.73 63.36
C VAL A 301 46.14 -29.20 64.56
N GLN A 302 44.93 -29.71 64.30
CA GLN A 302 44.06 -30.22 65.36
C GLN A 302 44.59 -31.52 66.00
N GLU A 303 45.38 -32.31 65.28
CA GLU A 303 46.06 -33.51 65.83
C GLU A 303 47.19 -33.16 66.82
N LEU A 304 47.81 -31.98 66.72
CA LEU A 304 49.01 -31.62 67.50
C LEU A 304 48.73 -30.92 68.84
N ASN A 305 47.57 -30.28 69.00
CA ASN A 305 47.30 -29.39 70.16
C ASN A 305 46.81 -30.10 71.44
N ALA A 306 46.76 -31.43 71.48
CA ALA A 306 46.10 -32.18 72.56
C ALA A 306 46.91 -32.39 73.88
N LEU A 307 47.95 -31.58 74.22
CA LEU A 307 49.06 -32.05 75.12
C LEU A 307 49.81 -31.07 76.19
N ARG A 308 49.39 -29.90 76.84
CA ARG A 308 50.32 -28.99 77.72
C ARG A 308 49.88 -27.73 78.72
N ALA A 309 50.47 -27.33 79.97
CA ALA A 309 50.36 -26.01 80.90
C ALA A 309 51.15 -25.71 82.37
N THR A 310 51.28 -24.46 83.09
CA THR A 310 51.74 -24.02 84.61
C THR A 310 51.98 -22.43 85.06
N ALA A 311 52.38 -21.66 86.22
CA ALA A 311 52.73 -21.56 87.78
C ALA A 311 52.99 -20.06 88.57
N THR A 312 53.38 -19.78 89.93
CA THR A 312 53.39 -18.41 90.82
C THR A 312 54.29 -18.05 92.23
N PRO A 313 54.35 -16.79 92.96
CA PRO A 313 55.31 -16.21 94.13
C PRO A 313 54.95 -15.13 95.40
N ALA A 314 55.83 -14.58 96.41
CA ALA A 314 55.58 -13.59 97.68
C ALA A 314 56.74 -12.77 98.65
N PRO A 315 56.51 -11.82 99.74
CA PRO A 315 57.45 -10.79 100.57
C PRO A 315 57.40 -10.35 102.23
N ILE A 316 58.17 -9.34 102.92
CA ILE A 316 58.29 -8.91 104.50
C ILE A 316 58.97 -7.47 105.16
N VAL A 317 59.05 -7.04 106.55
CA VAL A 317 59.42 -5.60 107.26
C VAL A 317 60.35 -5.19 108.68
N PRO A 318 60.10 -4.38 109.88
CA PRO A 318 60.95 -3.32 110.78
C PRO A 318 61.14 -3.34 112.48
N ASP A 319 61.54 -2.46 113.57
CA ASP A 319 62.02 -1.03 114.22
C ASP A 319 62.66 -1.00 115.80
N ALA A 320 63.01 -0.13 116.92
CA ALA A 320 63.09 1.31 117.68
C ALA A 320 64.01 1.43 119.13
N VAL A 321 64.29 2.34 120.25
CA VAL A 321 64.33 3.78 121.00
C VAL A 321 65.01 3.86 122.58
N ALA A 322 65.35 4.76 123.70
CA ALA A 322 65.36 6.19 124.49
C ALA A 322 66.40 6.58 125.80
N SER A 323 66.29 7.64 126.81
CA SER A 323 67.30 8.20 127.97
C SER A 323 66.96 9.11 129.38
N GLN A 324 67.87 9.74 130.32
CA GLN A 324 67.69 10.45 131.78
C GLN A 324 68.76 11.46 132.66
N LEU A 325 68.58 12.08 133.95
CA LEU A 325 69.49 13.08 134.88
C LEU A 325 69.25 13.55 136.50
N ARG A 326 70.11 14.30 137.39
CA ARG A 326 69.97 14.82 138.94
C ARG A 326 71.02 15.79 139.85
N GLU A 327 70.73 16.54 141.05
CA GLU A 327 71.50 16.92 142.45
C GLU A 327 71.86 18.41 143.20
N LEU A 328 71.98 18.70 144.61
CA LEU A 328 72.50 19.93 145.52
C LEU A 328 72.47 19.88 147.18
N GLU A 329 73.33 20.54 148.07
CA GLU A 329 73.07 21.16 149.49
C GLU A 329 74.29 21.70 150.41
N ALA A 330 74.18 22.77 151.29
CA ALA A 330 75.08 23.09 152.50
C ALA A 330 74.96 24.39 153.40
N GLN A 331 74.46 25.56 152.95
CA GLN A 331 75.03 26.90 153.30
C GLN A 331 74.50 27.73 154.53
N LEU A 332 74.11 27.15 155.68
CA LEU A 332 73.18 27.85 156.61
C LEU A 332 73.74 28.96 157.56
N ALA A 333 75.01 28.92 157.99
CA ALA A 333 75.46 29.68 159.18
C ALA A 333 75.58 31.23 159.00
N LEU A 334 75.79 31.72 157.78
CA LEU A 334 75.93 33.17 157.51
C LEU A 334 74.61 33.96 157.63
N ALA A 335 73.47 33.26 157.76
CA ALA A 335 72.13 33.85 157.65
C ALA A 335 71.77 34.86 158.76
N VAL A 336 72.39 34.81 159.94
CA VAL A 336 71.89 35.56 161.11
C VAL A 336 72.26 37.04 161.09
N GLN A 337 73.50 37.40 160.72
CA GLN A 337 73.86 38.82 160.54
C GLN A 337 73.34 39.39 159.21
N ALA A 338 73.15 38.56 158.19
CA ALA A 338 72.40 38.97 157.00
C ALA A 338 70.97 39.41 157.35
N ARG A 339 70.30 38.70 158.29
CA ARG A 339 68.89 38.87 158.65
C ARG A 339 68.42 40.30 158.88
N ASP A 340 69.18 41.11 159.62
CA ASP A 340 68.73 42.43 160.04
C ASP A 340 69.06 43.52 159.00
N ALA A 341 70.13 43.36 158.21
CA ALA A 341 70.31 44.12 156.96
C ALA A 341 69.18 43.78 155.97
N SER A 342 68.91 42.49 155.80
CA SER A 342 67.77 41.97 155.04
C SER A 342 66.41 42.38 155.60
N LYS A 343 66.30 42.98 156.81
CA LYS A 343 65.05 43.56 157.33
C LYS A 343 64.77 44.94 156.73
N MET A 344 65.78 45.81 156.66
CA MET A 344 65.64 47.12 156.02
C MET A 344 65.52 46.97 154.50
N GLU A 345 66.25 46.03 153.91
CA GLU A 345 66.03 45.62 152.52
C GLU A 345 64.64 45.01 152.32
N ARG A 346 64.12 44.21 153.25
CA ARG A 346 62.73 43.72 153.24
C ARG A 346 61.74 44.85 153.07
N GLU A 347 61.87 45.92 153.85
CA GLU A 347 60.92 47.04 153.87
C GLU A 347 61.01 47.87 152.58
N GLN A 348 62.20 48.05 152.00
CA GLN A 348 62.34 48.62 150.66
C GLN A 348 61.84 47.69 149.55
N MET A 349 62.03 46.38 149.68
CA MET A 349 61.50 45.38 148.76
C MET A 349 59.98 45.26 148.86
N GLU A 350 59.37 45.43 150.04
CA GLU A 350 57.92 45.48 150.23
C GLU A 350 57.30 46.71 149.56
N GLN A 351 57.99 47.87 149.59
CA GLN A 351 57.57 49.05 148.83
C GLN A 351 57.73 48.89 147.31
N LYS A 352 58.80 48.24 146.83
CA LYS A 352 58.96 47.92 145.40
C LYS A 352 57.95 46.86 144.96
N LEU A 353 57.68 45.87 145.80
CA LEU A 353 56.76 44.77 145.53
C LEU A 353 55.30 45.23 145.56
N SER A 354 54.94 46.21 146.41
CA SER A 354 53.60 46.82 146.35
C SER A 354 53.39 47.64 145.07
N LEU A 355 54.39 48.39 144.60
CA LEU A 355 54.33 49.07 143.30
C LEU A 355 54.23 48.06 142.14
N VAL A 356 55.08 47.03 142.13
CA VAL A 356 55.04 45.96 141.11
C VAL A 356 53.73 45.17 141.15
N LEU A 357 53.08 45.01 142.32
CA LEU A 357 51.75 44.44 142.41
C LEU A 357 50.68 45.35 141.78
N VAL A 358 50.76 46.68 141.97
CA VAL A 358 49.86 47.64 141.31
C VAL A 358 50.05 47.64 139.80
N ASP A 359 51.29 47.64 139.31
CA ASP A 359 51.60 47.59 137.87
C ASP A 359 51.17 46.26 137.25
N LYS A 360 51.42 45.13 137.93
CA LYS A 360 50.94 43.80 137.54
C LYS A 360 49.41 43.77 137.49
N ASP A 361 48.71 44.33 138.47
CA ASP A 361 47.25 44.36 138.50
C ASP A 361 46.66 45.36 137.49
N TYR A 362 47.40 46.39 137.06
CA TYR A 362 47.04 47.24 135.92
C TYR A 362 47.22 46.47 134.61
N LEU A 363 48.39 45.88 134.37
CA LEU A 363 48.70 45.11 133.16
C LEU A 363 47.81 43.88 133.02
N ALA A 364 47.42 43.23 134.11
CA ALA A 364 46.45 42.13 134.09
C ALA A 364 45.05 42.59 133.66
N LYS A 365 44.60 43.78 134.12
CA LYS A 365 43.31 44.36 133.70
C LYS A 365 43.36 44.80 132.24
N ASP A 366 44.48 45.33 131.76
CA ASP A 366 44.62 45.77 130.37
C ASP A 366 44.79 44.59 129.40
N ASN A 367 45.55 43.56 129.79
CA ASN A 367 45.60 42.29 129.06
C ASN A 367 44.21 41.64 129.00
N ALA A 368 43.44 41.61 130.10
CA ALA A 368 42.06 41.09 130.08
C ALA A 368 41.13 41.90 129.16
N ARG A 369 41.28 43.24 129.08
CA ARG A 369 40.56 44.07 128.09
C ARG A 369 40.96 43.72 126.66
N HIS A 370 42.25 43.51 126.40
CA HIS A 370 42.73 43.07 125.09
C HIS A 370 42.23 41.68 124.74
N GLU A 371 42.26 40.71 125.65
CA GLU A 371 41.69 39.37 125.46
C GLU A 371 40.19 39.43 125.11
N VAL A 372 39.41 40.24 125.84
CA VAL A 372 37.99 40.47 125.52
C VAL A 372 37.80 41.13 124.15
N LYS A 373 38.60 42.15 123.77
CA LYS A 373 38.45 42.76 122.44
C LYS A 373 38.94 41.84 121.32
N ILE A 374 39.95 41.01 121.54
CA ILE A 374 40.38 39.99 120.58
C ILE A 374 39.31 38.90 120.45
N ALA A 375 38.61 38.51 121.53
CA ALA A 375 37.46 37.62 121.45
C ALA A 375 36.33 38.23 120.61
N GLN A 376 35.92 39.48 120.90
CA GLN A 376 34.93 40.20 120.09
C GLN A 376 35.33 40.27 118.61
N LEU A 377 36.59 40.61 118.29
CA LEU A 377 37.08 40.65 116.91
C LEU A 377 37.11 39.27 116.23
N ARG A 378 37.32 38.18 116.98
CA ARG A 378 37.19 36.80 116.47
C ARG A 378 35.74 36.44 116.19
N ASP A 379 34.80 36.87 117.02
CA ASP A 379 33.36 36.60 116.85
C ASP A 379 32.79 37.44 115.69
N GLU A 380 33.17 38.72 115.61
CA GLU A 380 32.92 39.61 114.47
C GLU A 380 33.43 38.95 113.17
N LEU A 381 34.70 38.50 113.14
CA LEU A 381 35.31 37.82 111.99
C LEU A 381 34.60 36.50 111.62
N GLN A 382 34.25 35.66 112.60
CA GLN A 382 33.52 34.42 112.36
C GLN A 382 32.12 34.69 111.80
N SER A 383 31.42 35.69 112.32
CA SER A 383 30.09 36.10 111.82
C SER A 383 30.17 36.62 110.38
N ALA A 384 31.21 37.38 110.04
CA ALA A 384 31.47 37.86 108.69
C ALA A 384 31.80 36.70 107.74
N GLN A 385 32.69 35.77 108.13
CA GLN A 385 32.98 34.56 107.35
C GLN A 385 31.75 33.68 107.13
N ALA A 386 30.89 33.52 108.16
CA ALA A 386 29.62 32.81 108.04
C ALA A 386 28.59 33.56 107.18
N SER A 387 28.68 34.89 107.06
CA SER A 387 27.89 35.69 106.12
C SER A 387 28.39 35.51 104.68
N VAL A 388 29.70 35.60 104.46
CA VAL A 388 30.34 35.38 103.15
C VAL A 388 29.99 34.00 102.60
N ARG A 389 30.18 32.93 103.38
CA ARG A 389 29.82 31.55 102.94
C ARG A 389 28.35 31.39 102.57
N ARG A 390 27.43 32.07 103.27
CA ARG A 390 25.99 32.06 102.93
C ARG A 390 25.71 32.82 101.63
N LEU A 391 26.40 33.94 101.39
CA LEU A 391 26.29 34.69 100.13
C LEU A 391 26.95 33.94 98.95
N GLU A 392 28.04 33.20 99.18
CA GLU A 392 28.68 32.33 98.19
C GLU A 392 27.73 31.20 97.77
N LEU A 393 27.16 30.46 98.73
CA LEU A 393 26.15 29.42 98.45
C LEU A 393 24.88 30.00 97.79
N SER A 394 24.44 31.20 98.18
CA SER A 394 23.29 31.87 97.56
C SER A 394 23.58 32.34 96.13
N LYS A 395 24.83 32.71 95.84
CA LYS A 395 25.30 33.06 94.49
C LYS A 395 25.43 31.82 93.61
N GLU A 396 25.99 30.73 94.15
CA GLU A 396 26.16 29.46 93.46
C GLU A 396 24.80 28.85 93.09
N THR A 397 23.85 28.81 94.03
CA THR A 397 22.47 28.33 93.76
C THR A 397 21.70 29.23 92.79
N PHE A 398 21.92 30.56 92.79
CA PHE A 398 21.33 31.44 91.78
C PHE A 398 21.97 31.26 90.39
N LEU A 399 23.29 31.04 90.31
CA LEU A 399 23.97 30.73 89.06
C LEU A 399 23.56 29.35 88.50
N GLN A 400 23.33 28.37 89.38
CA GLN A 400 22.73 27.08 89.04
C GLN A 400 21.36 27.31 88.38
N GLN A 401 20.41 27.96 89.07
CA GLN A 401 19.07 28.26 88.54
C GLN A 401 19.09 29.03 87.21
N VAL A 402 20.01 29.99 87.03
CA VAL A 402 20.16 30.74 85.78
C VAL A 402 20.72 29.87 84.65
N ASN A 403 21.57 28.88 84.94
CA ASN A 403 22.04 27.91 83.95
C ASN A 403 20.96 26.88 83.64
N ASP A 404 20.30 26.31 84.64
CA ASP A 404 19.21 25.34 84.49
C ASP A 404 18.10 25.94 83.58
N ALA A 405 17.65 27.16 83.86
CA ALA A 405 16.64 27.86 83.05
C ALA A 405 17.12 28.20 81.61
N ARG A 406 18.44 28.37 81.41
CA ARG A 406 19.02 28.53 80.05
C ARG A 406 19.05 27.20 79.30
N GLU A 407 19.34 26.09 79.97
CA GLU A 407 19.32 24.76 79.37
C GLU A 407 17.90 24.29 79.07
N GLU A 408 16.93 24.57 79.95
CA GLU A 408 15.49 24.41 79.67
C GLU A 408 15.05 25.25 78.46
N SER A 409 15.36 26.55 78.43
CA SER A 409 15.00 27.41 77.30
C SER A 409 15.67 26.98 75.99
N LYS A 410 16.91 26.46 76.06
CA LYS A 410 17.64 25.93 74.90
C LYS A 410 17.00 24.63 74.39
N THR A 411 16.78 23.66 75.28
CA THR A 411 16.21 22.35 74.91
C THR A 411 14.77 22.47 74.40
N LEU A 412 13.96 23.37 74.97
CA LEU A 412 12.62 23.69 74.44
C LEU A 412 12.69 24.32 73.04
N PHE A 413 13.66 25.20 72.77
CA PHE A 413 13.86 25.78 71.44
C PHE A 413 14.36 24.75 70.43
N GLU A 414 15.35 23.92 70.79
CA GLU A 414 15.88 22.85 69.96
C GLU A 414 14.80 21.79 69.66
N HIS A 415 13.99 21.40 70.65
CA HIS A 415 12.86 20.50 70.46
C HIS A 415 11.80 21.10 69.54
N ARG A 416 11.40 22.37 69.74
CA ARG A 416 10.45 23.06 68.86
C ARG A 416 10.98 23.17 67.43
N MET A 417 12.26 23.49 67.26
CA MET A 417 12.91 23.54 65.94
C MET A 417 12.91 22.16 65.27
N HIS A 418 13.19 21.09 66.02
CA HIS A 418 13.12 19.72 65.51
C HIS A 418 11.69 19.31 65.11
N VAL A 419 10.68 19.72 65.87
CA VAL A 419 9.26 19.51 65.56
C VAL A 419 8.81 20.26 64.30
N GLU A 420 9.22 21.52 64.10
CA GLU A 420 8.91 22.23 62.85
C GLU A 420 9.70 21.68 61.65
N LEU A 421 10.97 21.30 61.83
CA LEU A 421 11.76 20.65 60.77
C LEU A 421 11.16 19.30 60.35
N THR A 422 10.72 18.47 61.29
CA THR A 422 10.06 17.19 60.98
C THR A 422 8.71 17.38 60.31
N LYS A 423 7.88 18.33 60.76
CA LYS A 423 6.64 18.72 60.05
C LYS A 423 6.91 19.14 58.60
N LEU A 424 7.90 20.02 58.37
CA LEU A 424 8.26 20.48 57.01
C LEU A 424 8.77 19.33 56.13
N GLN A 425 9.59 18.43 56.69
CA GLN A 425 10.01 17.22 55.99
C GLN A 425 8.83 16.30 55.65
N ASP A 426 7.86 16.14 56.55
CA ASP A 426 6.71 15.26 56.32
C ASP A 426 5.67 15.86 55.37
N VAL A 427 5.52 17.18 55.32
CA VAL A 427 4.77 17.87 54.26
C VAL A 427 5.48 17.67 52.91
N ALA A 428 6.78 17.94 52.82
CA ALA A 428 7.55 17.76 51.59
C ALA A 428 7.55 16.30 51.09
N LYS A 429 7.60 15.30 51.99
CA LYS A 429 7.41 13.88 51.62
C LYS A 429 6.03 13.63 51.00
N LYS A 430 4.96 14.09 51.67
CA LYS A 430 3.57 13.94 51.19
C LYS A 430 3.34 14.61 49.84
N GLU A 431 3.91 15.80 49.62
CA GLU A 431 3.86 16.49 48.33
C GLU A 431 4.62 15.73 47.25
N MET A 432 5.83 15.24 47.55
CA MET A 432 6.61 14.41 46.61
C MET A 432 5.91 13.10 46.25
N ASP A 433 5.24 12.45 47.20
CA ASP A 433 4.47 11.22 46.95
C ASP A 433 3.16 11.51 46.20
N ALA A 434 2.45 12.59 46.52
CA ALA A 434 1.30 13.05 45.74
C ALA A 434 1.67 13.41 44.30
N LEU A 435 2.84 14.03 44.07
CA LEU A 435 3.38 14.29 42.73
C LEU A 435 3.77 13.00 41.99
N ARG A 436 4.30 11.99 42.69
CA ARG A 436 4.58 10.66 42.12
C ARG A 436 3.30 9.95 41.68
N ASP A 437 2.27 9.92 42.52
CA ASP A 437 0.99 9.29 42.20
C ASP A 437 0.18 10.06 41.15
N SER A 438 0.23 11.40 41.17
CA SER A 438 -0.32 12.24 40.10
C SER A 438 0.38 11.99 38.77
N GLY A 439 1.72 11.99 38.75
CA GLY A 439 2.50 11.65 37.55
C GLY A 439 2.20 10.24 37.04
N LYS A 440 2.16 9.24 37.93
CA LYS A 440 1.82 7.85 37.59
C LYS A 440 0.41 7.73 37.00
N THR A 441 -0.61 8.34 37.60
CA THR A 441 -1.99 8.28 37.10
C THR A 441 -2.16 9.03 35.77
N LEU A 442 -1.44 10.13 35.56
CA LEU A 442 -1.37 10.81 34.25
C LEU A 442 -0.71 9.92 33.19
N PHE A 443 0.46 9.33 33.46
CA PHE A 443 1.13 8.41 32.53
C PHE A 443 0.29 7.16 32.26
N GLU A 444 -0.42 6.61 33.25
CA GLU A 444 -1.34 5.49 33.05
C GLU A 444 -2.53 5.88 32.17
N ARG A 445 -3.11 7.07 32.36
CA ARG A 445 -4.21 7.59 31.53
C ARG A 445 -3.75 7.81 30.09
N GLU A 446 -2.60 8.47 29.90
CA GLU A 446 -2.00 8.68 28.58
C GLU A 446 -1.69 7.35 27.88
N ASN A 447 -1.07 6.39 28.57
CA ASN A 447 -0.80 5.07 28.03
C ASN A 447 -2.08 4.24 27.76
N ARG A 448 -3.23 4.55 28.37
CA ARG A 448 -4.52 3.97 27.97
C ARG A 448 -4.99 4.62 26.67
N MET A 449 -5.14 5.94 26.64
CA MET A 449 -5.56 6.69 25.44
C MET A 449 -4.69 6.39 24.19
N LEU A 450 -3.37 6.21 24.35
CA LEU A 450 -2.46 5.83 23.27
C LEU A 450 -2.62 4.37 22.80
N ARG A 451 -3.04 3.45 23.67
CA ARG A 451 -3.38 2.07 23.27
C ARG A 451 -4.74 2.03 22.57
N ASP A 452 -5.71 2.77 23.08
CA ASP A 452 -7.06 2.86 22.53
C ASP A 452 -7.02 3.48 21.13
N ALA A 453 -6.36 4.64 20.96
CA ALA A 453 -6.16 5.27 19.66
C ALA A 453 -5.38 4.39 18.67
N ARG A 454 -4.41 3.59 19.14
CA ARG A 454 -3.70 2.61 18.30
C ARG A 454 -4.65 1.48 17.88
N GLN A 455 -5.50 0.98 18.78
CA GLN A 455 -6.47 -0.07 18.49
C GLN A 455 -7.56 0.41 17.52
N ASP A 456 -7.99 1.68 17.62
CA ASP A 456 -8.92 2.28 16.66
C ASP A 456 -8.26 2.45 15.27
N ALA A 457 -7.01 2.92 15.21
CA ALA A 457 -6.25 2.97 13.96
C ALA A 457 -6.06 1.57 13.33
N GLN A 458 -5.83 0.54 14.15
CA GLN A 458 -5.76 -0.86 13.69
C GLN A 458 -7.11 -1.35 13.15
N GLN A 459 -8.23 -1.05 13.80
CA GLN A 459 -9.57 -1.38 13.30
C GLN A 459 -9.91 -0.65 11.99
N GLN A 460 -9.55 0.63 11.86
CA GLN A 460 -9.72 1.39 10.62
C GLN A 460 -8.91 0.81 9.47
N LEU A 461 -7.65 0.41 9.72
CA LEU A 461 -6.79 -0.26 8.75
C LEU A 461 -7.34 -1.64 8.35
N GLU A 462 -7.86 -2.43 9.30
CA GLU A 462 -8.56 -3.68 9.00
C GLU A 462 -9.81 -3.45 8.13
N HIS A 463 -10.61 -2.42 8.42
CA HIS A 463 -11.81 -2.11 7.66
C HIS A 463 -11.47 -1.63 6.24
N ALA A 464 -10.42 -0.82 6.09
CA ALA A 464 -9.88 -0.42 4.80
C ALA A 464 -9.36 -1.63 4.00
N ASN A 465 -8.64 -2.57 4.62
CA ASN A 465 -8.15 -3.79 3.98
C ASN A 465 -9.29 -4.73 3.55
N LYS A 466 -10.33 -4.88 4.38
CA LYS A 466 -11.55 -5.65 4.03
C LYS A 466 -12.24 -5.02 2.82
N ARG A 467 -12.48 -3.70 2.85
CA ARG A 467 -13.02 -2.93 1.71
C ARG A 467 -12.14 -3.09 0.45
N PHE A 468 -10.82 -3.03 0.56
CA PHE A 468 -9.90 -3.22 -0.57
C PHE A 468 -10.01 -4.62 -1.19
N ALA A 469 -10.02 -5.67 -0.37
CA ALA A 469 -10.18 -7.05 -0.86
C ALA A 469 -11.52 -7.26 -1.58
N ASP A 470 -12.60 -6.65 -1.11
CA ASP A 470 -13.92 -6.73 -1.77
C ASP A 470 -14.00 -5.85 -3.03
N LEU A 471 -13.28 -4.71 -3.08
CA LEU A 471 -13.07 -3.97 -4.33
C LEU A 471 -12.31 -4.81 -5.36
N GLN A 472 -11.24 -5.52 -4.93
CA GLN A 472 -10.42 -6.33 -5.81
C GLN A 472 -11.20 -7.51 -6.38
N ARG A 473 -11.95 -8.25 -5.55
CA ARG A 473 -12.87 -9.31 -5.99
C ARG A 473 -13.89 -8.80 -7.01
N ALA A 474 -14.52 -7.65 -6.75
CA ALA A 474 -15.50 -7.06 -7.66
C ALA A 474 -14.87 -6.58 -8.99
N TYR A 475 -13.57 -6.23 -9.00
CA TYR A 475 -12.81 -5.95 -10.21
C TYR A 475 -12.48 -7.24 -10.98
N GLU A 476 -12.01 -8.28 -10.29
CA GLU A 476 -11.73 -9.60 -10.86
C GLU A 476 -12.98 -10.22 -11.51
N ASP A 477 -14.13 -10.17 -10.83
CA ASP A 477 -15.45 -10.55 -11.36
C ASP A 477 -15.76 -9.79 -12.67
N LYS A 478 -15.47 -8.48 -12.73
CA LYS A 478 -15.74 -7.65 -13.92
C LYS A 478 -14.76 -7.89 -15.07
N VAL A 479 -13.51 -8.26 -14.80
CA VAL A 479 -12.57 -8.75 -15.83
C VAL A 479 -13.05 -10.09 -16.40
N LEU A 480 -13.58 -10.99 -15.56
CA LEU A 480 -14.17 -12.26 -16.00
C LEU A 480 -15.49 -12.07 -16.78
N GLU A 481 -16.27 -11.03 -16.46
CA GLU A 481 -17.47 -10.66 -17.23
C GLU A 481 -17.11 -10.06 -18.60
N LEU A 482 -16.12 -9.16 -18.66
CA LEU A 482 -15.65 -8.55 -19.91
C LEU A 482 -15.03 -9.57 -20.87
N THR A 483 -14.19 -10.49 -20.36
CA THR A 483 -13.60 -11.55 -21.20
C THR A 483 -14.64 -12.56 -21.71
N ARG A 484 -15.70 -12.82 -20.95
CA ARG A 484 -16.86 -13.61 -21.43
C ARG A 484 -17.65 -12.88 -22.51
N LEU A 485 -17.88 -11.58 -22.37
CA LEU A 485 -18.56 -10.76 -23.37
C LEU A 485 -17.73 -10.65 -24.67
N ASP A 486 -16.42 -10.48 -24.57
CA ASP A 486 -15.52 -10.43 -25.74
C ASP A 486 -15.50 -11.76 -26.51
N ALA A 487 -15.50 -12.89 -25.80
CA ALA A 487 -15.65 -14.21 -26.42
C ALA A 487 -17.02 -14.39 -27.12
N GLN A 488 -18.10 -13.86 -26.54
CA GLN A 488 -19.44 -13.85 -27.15
C GLN A 488 -19.49 -12.97 -28.40
N PHE A 489 -18.94 -11.74 -28.34
CA PHE A 489 -18.87 -10.85 -29.49
C PHE A 489 -18.01 -11.43 -30.61
N THR A 490 -16.84 -12.01 -30.28
CA THR A 490 -15.97 -12.71 -31.24
C THR A 490 -16.72 -13.85 -31.93
N THR A 491 -17.52 -14.62 -31.19
CA THR A 491 -18.36 -15.71 -31.73
C THR A 491 -19.46 -15.17 -32.64
N SER A 492 -20.16 -14.11 -32.23
CA SER A 492 -21.22 -13.46 -33.04
C SER A 492 -20.67 -12.84 -34.33
N VAL A 493 -19.52 -12.17 -34.26
CA VAL A 493 -18.83 -11.63 -35.45
C VAL A 493 -18.37 -12.75 -36.39
N ALA A 494 -17.96 -13.91 -35.86
CA ALA A 494 -17.65 -15.08 -36.69
C ALA A 494 -18.90 -15.67 -37.37
N GLN A 495 -20.05 -15.71 -36.68
CA GLN A 495 -21.34 -16.14 -37.25
C GLN A 495 -21.77 -15.21 -38.39
N VAL A 496 -21.85 -13.90 -38.15
CA VAL A 496 -22.23 -12.89 -39.17
C VAL A 496 -21.28 -12.91 -40.37
N ARG A 497 -19.97 -13.10 -40.15
CA ARG A 497 -18.99 -13.25 -41.25
C ARG A 497 -19.22 -14.52 -42.08
N ASN A 498 -19.73 -15.60 -41.49
CA ASN A 498 -20.04 -16.83 -42.21
C ASN A 498 -21.39 -16.73 -42.95
N GLU A 499 -22.41 -16.11 -42.34
CA GLU A 499 -23.66 -15.76 -43.03
C GLU A 499 -23.40 -14.87 -44.24
N LEU A 500 -22.57 -13.85 -44.10
CA LEU A 500 -22.18 -12.96 -45.21
C LEU A 500 -21.48 -13.71 -46.35
N LYS A 501 -20.59 -14.67 -46.05
CA LYS A 501 -19.96 -15.55 -47.07
C LYS A 501 -20.99 -16.41 -47.79
N ILE A 502 -21.95 -17.00 -47.05
CA ILE A 502 -23.03 -17.81 -47.63
C ILE A 502 -23.90 -16.95 -48.54
N LYS A 503 -24.30 -15.75 -48.11
CA LYS A 503 -25.08 -14.82 -48.95
C LYS A 503 -24.30 -14.30 -50.16
N HIS A 504 -22.99 -14.09 -50.04
CA HIS A 504 -22.14 -13.78 -51.19
C HIS A 504 -22.07 -14.93 -52.20
N PHE A 505 -22.00 -16.19 -51.75
CA PHE A 505 -22.06 -17.36 -52.62
C PHE A 505 -23.43 -17.51 -53.29
N GLU A 506 -24.53 -17.40 -52.54
CA GLU A 506 -25.90 -17.41 -53.06
C GLU A 506 -26.10 -16.33 -54.14
N LEU A 507 -25.66 -15.10 -53.89
CA LEU A 507 -25.74 -13.99 -54.85
C LEU A 507 -24.88 -14.24 -56.11
N THR A 508 -23.68 -14.80 -55.95
CA THR A 508 -22.80 -15.13 -57.08
C THR A 508 -23.41 -16.23 -57.96
N GLN A 509 -24.00 -17.26 -57.33
CA GLN A 509 -24.73 -18.32 -58.03
C GLN A 509 -25.99 -17.75 -58.73
N LEU A 510 -26.71 -16.84 -58.09
CA LEU A 510 -27.90 -16.20 -58.66
C LEU A 510 -27.55 -15.28 -59.84
N SER A 511 -26.46 -14.51 -59.76
CA SER A 511 -25.96 -13.67 -60.87
C SER A 511 -25.63 -14.54 -62.08
N ARG A 512 -24.83 -15.60 -61.88
CA ARG A 512 -24.51 -16.57 -62.94
C ARG A 512 -25.76 -17.20 -63.55
N ASN A 513 -26.71 -17.65 -62.73
CA ASN A 513 -27.98 -18.21 -63.22
C ASN A 513 -28.78 -17.17 -64.03
N TYR A 514 -28.79 -15.90 -63.62
CA TYR A 514 -29.45 -14.81 -64.35
C TYR A 514 -28.74 -14.50 -65.68
N GLU A 515 -27.41 -14.46 -65.70
CA GLU A 515 -26.58 -14.28 -66.90
C GLU A 515 -26.82 -15.41 -67.90
N GLU A 516 -26.79 -16.66 -67.45
CA GLU A 516 -27.10 -17.85 -68.26
C GLU A 516 -28.54 -17.77 -68.82
N LYS A 517 -29.55 -17.41 -68.02
CA LYS A 517 -30.93 -17.25 -68.51
C LYS A 517 -31.12 -16.07 -69.45
N SER A 518 -30.38 -14.97 -69.27
CA SER A 518 -30.35 -13.83 -70.19
C SER A 518 -29.80 -14.22 -71.56
N GLN A 519 -28.70 -14.99 -71.59
CA GLN A 519 -28.14 -15.54 -72.83
C GLN A 519 -29.11 -16.49 -73.54
N HIS A 520 -29.77 -17.41 -72.80
CA HIS A 520 -30.81 -18.28 -73.38
C HIS A 520 -31.98 -17.47 -73.96
N LEU A 521 -32.39 -16.39 -73.28
CA LEU A 521 -33.46 -15.51 -73.77
C LEU A 521 -33.06 -14.79 -75.07
N GLN A 522 -31.81 -14.31 -75.17
CA GLN A 522 -31.29 -13.68 -76.39
C GLN A 522 -31.23 -14.67 -77.56
N LEU A 523 -30.76 -15.91 -77.33
CA LEU A 523 -30.74 -16.95 -78.35
C LEU A 523 -32.16 -17.32 -78.83
N ALA A 524 -33.12 -17.41 -77.91
CA ALA A 524 -34.53 -17.66 -78.27
C ALA A 524 -35.15 -16.51 -79.09
N HIS A 525 -34.78 -15.25 -78.84
CA HIS A 525 -35.21 -14.12 -79.68
C HIS A 525 -34.63 -14.22 -81.11
N LEU A 526 -33.34 -14.54 -81.23
CA LEU A 526 -32.68 -14.74 -82.54
C LEU A 526 -33.29 -15.92 -83.31
N GLU A 527 -33.66 -17.01 -82.63
CA GLU A 527 -34.39 -18.13 -83.25
C GLU A 527 -35.79 -17.70 -83.71
N ILE A 528 -36.54 -16.98 -82.88
CA ILE A 528 -37.85 -16.43 -83.23
C ILE A 528 -37.76 -15.52 -84.46
N ASP A 529 -36.75 -14.65 -84.55
CA ASP A 529 -36.58 -13.74 -85.68
C ASP A 529 -36.12 -14.46 -86.97
N MET A 530 -35.27 -15.48 -86.87
CA MET A 530 -34.98 -16.39 -87.98
C MET A 530 -36.25 -17.14 -88.44
N LEU A 531 -37.10 -17.58 -87.52
CA LEU A 531 -38.35 -18.27 -87.86
C LEU A 531 -39.37 -17.33 -88.52
N LYS A 532 -39.48 -16.07 -88.06
CA LYS A 532 -40.25 -15.03 -88.77
C LYS A 532 -39.73 -14.85 -90.19
N GLN A 533 -38.42 -14.68 -90.38
CA GLN A 533 -37.81 -14.51 -91.70
C GLN A 533 -38.10 -15.69 -92.63
N LYS A 534 -38.00 -16.94 -92.14
CA LYS A 534 -38.38 -18.15 -92.90
C LYS A 534 -39.87 -18.13 -93.30
N VAL A 535 -40.75 -17.79 -92.36
CA VAL A 535 -42.19 -17.65 -92.61
C VAL A 535 -42.48 -16.57 -93.66
N ASP A 536 -41.78 -15.44 -93.63
CA ASP A 536 -41.99 -14.35 -94.59
C ASP A 536 -41.42 -14.66 -95.98
N VAL A 537 -40.31 -15.41 -96.07
CA VAL A 537 -39.85 -16.01 -97.34
C VAL A 537 -40.90 -16.98 -97.89
N HIS A 538 -41.42 -17.90 -97.09
CA HIS A 538 -42.43 -18.86 -97.54
C HIS A 538 -43.77 -18.18 -97.92
N LYS A 539 -44.16 -17.07 -97.27
CA LYS A 539 -45.29 -16.25 -97.72
C LYS A 539 -45.04 -15.65 -99.12
N ALA A 540 -43.84 -15.13 -99.37
CA ALA A 540 -43.49 -14.56 -100.66
C ALA A 540 -43.41 -15.63 -101.77
N GLU A 541 -42.88 -16.81 -101.46
CA GLU A 541 -42.91 -17.99 -102.35
C GLU A 541 -44.34 -18.45 -102.64
N PHE A 542 -45.19 -18.51 -101.62
CA PHE A 542 -46.60 -18.87 -101.75
C PHE A 542 -47.37 -17.86 -102.61
N GLN A 543 -47.24 -16.55 -102.37
CA GLN A 543 -47.85 -15.51 -103.20
C GLN A 543 -47.35 -15.53 -104.65
N LYS A 544 -46.07 -15.90 -104.86
CA LYS A 544 -45.51 -16.12 -106.21
C LYS A 544 -46.12 -17.34 -106.89
N LEU A 545 -46.37 -18.43 -106.15
CA LEU A 545 -47.04 -19.63 -106.66
C LEU A 545 -48.54 -19.38 -106.92
N GLU A 546 -49.22 -18.63 -106.06
CA GLU A 546 -50.62 -18.21 -106.29
C GLU A 546 -50.74 -17.35 -107.55
N THR A 547 -49.87 -16.34 -107.71
CA THR A 547 -49.88 -15.47 -108.91
C THR A 547 -49.45 -16.22 -110.17
N GLN A 548 -48.49 -17.14 -110.09
CA GLN A 548 -48.15 -18.03 -111.21
C GLN A 548 -49.34 -18.93 -111.58
N SER A 549 -49.97 -19.58 -110.60
CA SER A 549 -51.13 -20.46 -110.83
C SER A 549 -52.33 -19.68 -111.37
N ALA A 550 -52.56 -18.45 -110.90
CA ALA A 550 -53.59 -17.56 -111.43
C ALA A 550 -53.31 -17.16 -112.89
N ASN A 551 -52.05 -16.90 -113.25
CA ASN A 551 -51.64 -16.62 -114.63
C ASN A 551 -51.79 -17.85 -115.53
N GLU A 552 -51.37 -19.04 -115.08
CA GLU A 552 -51.55 -20.31 -115.80
C GLU A 552 -53.04 -20.63 -115.99
N LEU A 553 -53.88 -20.41 -114.97
CA LEU A 553 -55.33 -20.57 -115.04
C LEU A 553 -55.96 -19.54 -116.01
N ALA A 554 -55.48 -18.30 -116.02
CA ALA A 554 -55.95 -17.27 -116.95
C ALA A 554 -55.54 -17.60 -118.40
N GLN A 555 -54.31 -18.09 -118.62
CA GLN A 555 -53.84 -18.54 -119.92
C GLN A 555 -54.64 -19.75 -120.41
N LEU A 556 -54.85 -20.77 -119.58
CA LEU A 556 -55.69 -21.93 -119.93
C LEU A 556 -57.15 -21.52 -120.23
N ARG A 557 -57.70 -20.53 -119.53
CA ARG A 557 -59.02 -19.96 -119.84
C ARG A 557 -59.04 -19.23 -121.19
N LEU A 558 -57.99 -18.49 -121.52
CA LEU A 558 -57.83 -17.82 -122.81
C LEU A 558 -57.64 -18.83 -123.96
N ASP A 559 -56.83 -19.86 -123.75
CA ASP A 559 -56.63 -20.94 -124.72
C ASP A 559 -57.96 -21.66 -124.99
N VAL A 560 -58.69 -22.04 -123.94
CA VAL A 560 -60.02 -22.68 -124.05
C VAL A 560 -61.06 -21.75 -124.71
N ALA A 561 -61.00 -20.44 -124.48
CA ALA A 561 -61.80 -19.48 -125.25
C ALA A 561 -61.42 -19.53 -126.73
N SER A 562 -60.12 -19.41 -127.07
CA SER A 562 -59.66 -19.48 -128.47
C SER A 562 -59.99 -20.80 -129.16
N TYR A 563 -60.06 -21.92 -128.43
CA TYR A 563 -60.47 -23.22 -128.97
C TYR A 563 -61.98 -23.30 -129.16
N ARG A 564 -62.80 -22.63 -128.34
CA ARG A 564 -64.24 -22.44 -128.60
C ARG A 564 -64.48 -21.52 -129.79
N ASP A 565 -63.72 -20.44 -129.93
CA ASP A 565 -63.82 -19.53 -131.07
C ASP A 565 -63.43 -20.24 -132.38
N LYS A 566 -62.36 -21.07 -132.36
CA LYS A 566 -61.99 -21.95 -133.47
C LYS A 566 -63.07 -23.00 -133.76
N LEU A 567 -63.65 -23.62 -132.73
CA LEU A 567 -64.72 -24.61 -132.90
C LEU A 567 -65.96 -23.96 -133.51
N HIS A 568 -66.42 -22.82 -132.98
CA HIS A 568 -67.51 -22.02 -133.55
C HIS A 568 -67.20 -21.59 -134.99
N ALA A 569 -65.94 -21.25 -135.32
CA ALA A 569 -65.54 -20.95 -136.69
C ALA A 569 -65.61 -22.20 -137.60
N TYR A 570 -65.27 -23.39 -137.11
CA TYR A 570 -65.46 -24.65 -137.85
C TYR A 570 -66.94 -25.03 -137.96
N GLU A 571 -67.76 -24.86 -136.92
CA GLU A 571 -69.21 -25.08 -136.93
C GLU A 571 -69.91 -24.09 -137.89
N THR A 572 -69.43 -22.84 -137.97
CA THR A 572 -69.91 -21.86 -138.95
C THR A 572 -69.47 -22.23 -140.36
N LEU A 573 -68.22 -22.68 -140.55
CA LEU A 573 -67.73 -23.19 -141.83
C LEU A 573 -68.46 -24.46 -142.26
N GLU A 574 -68.89 -25.31 -141.33
CA GLU A 574 -69.69 -26.51 -141.59
C GLU A 574 -71.12 -26.12 -142.00
N VAL A 575 -71.75 -25.13 -141.34
CA VAL A 575 -73.02 -24.55 -141.78
C VAL A 575 -72.90 -23.85 -143.14
N ASP A 576 -71.82 -23.11 -143.40
CA ASP A 576 -71.55 -22.48 -144.70
C ASP A 576 -71.24 -23.53 -145.78
N MET A 577 -70.61 -24.65 -145.43
CA MET A 577 -70.39 -25.78 -146.34
C MET A 577 -71.68 -26.55 -146.62
N ASP A 578 -72.54 -26.80 -145.62
CA ASP A 578 -73.88 -27.35 -145.83
C ASP A 578 -74.72 -26.41 -146.68
N HIS A 579 -74.59 -25.09 -146.48
CA HIS A 579 -75.26 -24.09 -147.32
C HIS A 579 -74.68 -24.07 -148.75
N ALA A 580 -73.37 -24.25 -148.92
CA ALA A 580 -72.72 -24.39 -150.22
C ALA A 580 -73.06 -25.72 -150.92
N ILE A 581 -73.26 -26.80 -150.16
CA ILE A 581 -73.73 -28.10 -150.67
C ILE A 581 -75.21 -28.00 -151.07
N LEU A 582 -76.04 -27.28 -150.31
CA LEU A 582 -77.43 -26.97 -150.68
C LEU A 582 -77.50 -26.06 -151.93
N GLN A 583 -76.60 -25.08 -152.08
CA GLN A 583 -76.52 -24.24 -153.28
C GLN A 583 -75.94 -24.99 -154.50
N ALA A 584 -74.93 -25.85 -154.30
CA ALA A 584 -74.40 -26.74 -155.35
C ALA A 584 -75.42 -27.82 -155.75
N GLY A 585 -76.26 -28.28 -154.82
CA GLY A 585 -77.41 -29.14 -155.10
C GLY A 585 -78.57 -28.43 -155.82
N ALA A 586 -78.55 -27.10 -155.91
CA ALA A 586 -79.59 -26.30 -156.54
C ALA A 586 -79.27 -25.87 -158.00
N LEU A 587 -78.09 -26.19 -158.53
CA LEU A 587 -77.67 -25.87 -159.91
C LEU A 587 -77.03 -27.08 -160.62
N PRO A 588 -77.53 -27.50 -161.80
CA PRO A 588 -77.03 -28.69 -162.48
C PRO A 588 -75.97 -28.39 -163.56
N GLU A 589 -74.69 -28.66 -163.28
CA GLU A 589 -73.77 -29.42 -164.16
C GLU A 589 -72.39 -29.65 -163.47
N PRO A 590 -71.70 -30.78 -163.72
CA PRO A 590 -70.41 -31.09 -163.07
C PRO A 590 -69.18 -30.85 -163.97
N THR A 591 -68.07 -30.41 -163.37
CA THR A 591 -66.72 -30.47 -163.97
C THR A 591 -65.66 -30.81 -162.90
N ASP A 592 -64.98 -31.94 -163.06
CA ASP A 592 -63.91 -32.41 -162.16
C ASP A 592 -62.55 -31.75 -162.48
N ASP A 593 -61.85 -31.20 -161.48
CA ASP A 593 -60.36 -31.02 -161.54
C ASP A 593 -59.65 -30.78 -160.18
N ALA A 594 -60.28 -31.10 -159.03
CA ALA A 594 -59.85 -30.62 -157.70
C ALA A 594 -59.12 -31.62 -156.79
N THR A 595 -58.93 -32.88 -157.20
CA THR A 595 -58.62 -34.00 -156.26
C THR A 595 -57.16 -34.50 -156.27
N ALA A 596 -56.30 -34.00 -157.17
CA ALA A 596 -55.00 -34.61 -157.44
C ALA A 596 -53.83 -34.25 -156.49
N SER A 597 -53.93 -33.19 -155.68
CA SER A 597 -52.75 -32.55 -155.07
C SER A 597 -52.31 -33.08 -153.68
N THR A 598 -53.06 -33.98 -153.05
CA THR A 598 -52.99 -34.15 -151.57
C THR A 598 -52.09 -35.30 -151.08
N PHE A 599 -51.68 -36.24 -151.93
CA PHE A 599 -51.12 -37.53 -151.48
C PHE A 599 -49.59 -37.70 -151.55
N ALA A 600 -48.82 -36.63 -151.75
CA ALA A 600 -47.38 -36.70 -152.06
C ALA A 600 -46.40 -36.52 -150.87
N MET A 601 -46.78 -36.91 -149.63
CA MET A 601 -45.88 -36.83 -148.45
C MET A 601 -45.68 -38.18 -147.74
N ILE A 602 -44.51 -38.81 -147.95
CA ILE A 602 -43.70 -39.60 -146.98
C ILE A 602 -42.42 -40.09 -147.68
N PRO A 603 -41.22 -39.75 -147.15
CA PRO A 603 -40.00 -40.56 -147.37
C PRO A 603 -39.41 -41.13 -146.06
N THR A 604 -38.58 -42.15 -146.17
CA THR A 604 -38.22 -43.07 -145.07
C THR A 604 -36.72 -43.14 -144.77
N ALA A 605 -36.34 -43.94 -143.75
CA ALA A 605 -35.04 -44.60 -143.52
C ALA A 605 -33.88 -43.91 -142.75
N PRO A 606 -33.10 -42.91 -143.24
CA PRO A 606 -31.80 -42.56 -142.63
C PRO A 606 -31.82 -42.13 -141.14
N LYS A 607 -32.85 -41.38 -140.73
CA LYS A 607 -32.94 -40.74 -139.40
C LYS A 607 -32.78 -41.72 -138.22
N ARG A 608 -33.22 -42.97 -138.40
CA ARG A 608 -33.18 -44.02 -137.36
C ARG A 608 -31.77 -44.50 -137.02
N ARG A 609 -30.82 -44.47 -137.98
CA ARG A 609 -29.44 -44.94 -137.75
C ARG A 609 -28.59 -43.90 -137.00
N PHE A 610 -28.77 -42.62 -137.29
CA PHE A 610 -28.08 -41.52 -136.59
C PHE A 610 -28.43 -41.45 -135.09
N GLN A 611 -29.69 -41.74 -134.72
CA GLN A 611 -30.12 -41.75 -133.32
C GLN A 611 -29.36 -42.78 -132.47
N GLN A 612 -28.98 -43.93 -133.03
CA GLN A 612 -28.35 -45.01 -132.27
C GLN A 612 -26.88 -44.73 -131.93
N SER A 613 -26.12 -44.08 -132.82
CA SER A 613 -24.74 -43.68 -132.53
C SER A 613 -24.68 -42.53 -131.52
N VAL A 614 -25.59 -41.56 -131.63
CA VAL A 614 -25.73 -40.46 -130.65
C VAL A 614 -26.06 -41.00 -129.25
N GLN A 615 -26.99 -41.95 -129.14
CA GLN A 615 -27.34 -42.59 -127.86
C GLN A 615 -26.15 -43.31 -127.20
N LEU A 616 -25.21 -43.86 -127.97
CA LEU A 616 -24.03 -44.52 -127.41
C LEU A 616 -23.03 -43.51 -126.84
N ALA A 617 -22.73 -42.44 -127.60
CA ALA A 617 -21.87 -41.35 -127.12
C ALA A 617 -22.45 -40.66 -125.87
N GLN A 618 -23.77 -40.45 -125.84
CA GLN A 618 -24.47 -39.84 -124.71
C GLN A 618 -24.34 -40.67 -123.42
N LYS A 619 -24.33 -42.01 -123.52
CA LYS A 619 -24.07 -42.91 -122.38
C LYS A 619 -22.64 -42.83 -121.87
N VAL A 620 -21.64 -42.72 -122.75
CA VAL A 620 -20.24 -42.57 -122.34
C VAL A 620 -20.05 -41.27 -121.55
N VAL A 621 -20.56 -40.15 -122.07
CA VAL A 621 -20.52 -38.84 -121.37
C VAL A 621 -21.24 -38.89 -120.02
N GLN A 622 -22.37 -39.60 -119.90
CA GLN A 622 -23.06 -39.80 -118.62
C GLN A 622 -22.23 -40.61 -117.60
N CYS A 623 -21.49 -41.63 -118.06
CA CYS A 623 -20.55 -42.38 -117.21
C CYS A 623 -19.35 -41.52 -116.78
N GLU A 624 -18.80 -40.69 -117.67
CA GLU A 624 -17.72 -39.76 -117.32
C GLU A 624 -18.17 -38.68 -116.32
N GLN A 625 -19.38 -38.13 -116.51
CA GLN A 625 -19.98 -37.17 -115.58
C GLN A 625 -20.24 -37.79 -114.20
N THR A 626 -20.73 -39.03 -114.11
CA THR A 626 -20.90 -39.70 -112.81
C THR A 626 -19.56 -40.04 -112.14
N ILE A 627 -18.52 -40.39 -112.90
CA ILE A 627 -17.15 -40.57 -112.37
C ILE A 627 -16.56 -39.24 -111.86
N GLN A 628 -16.73 -38.13 -112.58
CA GLN A 628 -16.30 -36.80 -112.13
C GLN A 628 -17.05 -36.38 -110.86
N ARG A 629 -18.37 -36.61 -110.81
CA ARG A 629 -19.21 -36.35 -109.64
C ARG A 629 -18.73 -37.14 -108.42
N MET A 630 -18.56 -38.46 -108.55
CA MET A 630 -18.06 -39.33 -107.48
C MET A 630 -16.67 -38.92 -106.99
N LYS A 631 -15.79 -38.42 -107.87
CA LYS A 631 -14.49 -37.84 -107.47
C LYS A 631 -14.64 -36.54 -106.67
N SER A 632 -15.57 -35.65 -107.04
CA SER A 632 -15.84 -34.42 -106.29
C SER A 632 -16.49 -34.71 -104.92
N GLU A 633 -17.42 -35.67 -104.87
CA GLU A 633 -18.06 -36.12 -103.64
C GLU A 633 -17.01 -36.79 -102.72
N TYR A 634 -16.15 -37.67 -103.25
CA TYR A 634 -15.01 -38.24 -102.49
C TYR A 634 -14.07 -37.17 -101.94
N ALA A 635 -13.71 -36.15 -102.74
CA ALA A 635 -12.86 -35.04 -102.27
C ALA A 635 -13.51 -34.22 -101.14
N SER A 636 -14.83 -33.96 -101.23
CA SER A 636 -15.57 -33.30 -100.13
C SER A 636 -15.61 -34.15 -98.86
N LEU A 637 -15.82 -35.47 -98.98
CA LEU A 637 -15.82 -36.39 -97.85
C LEU A 637 -14.43 -36.54 -97.21
N HIS A 638 -13.36 -36.49 -98.00
CA HIS A 638 -11.98 -36.47 -97.51
C HIS A 638 -11.68 -35.19 -96.71
N SER A 639 -12.12 -34.02 -97.23
CA SER A 639 -12.00 -32.74 -96.52
C SER A 639 -12.80 -32.74 -95.21
N ALA A 640 -14.04 -33.24 -95.23
CA ALA A 640 -14.89 -33.36 -94.05
C ALA A 640 -14.30 -34.33 -92.99
N ARG A 641 -13.73 -35.46 -93.42
CA ARG A 641 -12.95 -36.36 -92.54
C ARG A 641 -11.80 -35.61 -91.87
N ASP A 642 -11.05 -34.82 -92.63
CA ASP A 642 -9.87 -34.12 -92.09
C ASP A 642 -10.23 -32.93 -91.19
N GLN A 643 -11.42 -32.36 -91.36
CA GLN A 643 -12.01 -31.43 -90.40
C GLN A 643 -12.40 -32.16 -89.10
N LEU A 644 -13.17 -33.25 -89.21
CA LEU A 644 -13.57 -34.08 -88.06
C LEU A 644 -12.39 -34.65 -87.26
N VAL A 645 -11.27 -35.00 -87.91
CA VAL A 645 -10.05 -35.43 -87.23
C VAL A 645 -9.41 -34.29 -86.43
N ARG A 646 -9.35 -33.07 -86.97
CA ARG A 646 -8.84 -31.88 -86.25
C ARG A 646 -9.77 -31.48 -85.11
N GLU A 647 -11.09 -31.61 -85.29
CA GLU A 647 -12.08 -31.40 -84.23
C GLU A 647 -11.95 -32.44 -83.12
N LEU A 648 -11.74 -33.72 -83.47
CA LEU A 648 -11.45 -34.79 -82.51
C LEU A 648 -10.16 -34.53 -81.72
N GLU A 649 -9.07 -34.15 -82.38
CA GLU A 649 -7.82 -33.76 -81.69
C GLU A 649 -8.03 -32.54 -80.78
N SER A 650 -8.82 -31.55 -81.22
CA SER A 650 -9.15 -30.36 -80.43
C SER A 650 -9.95 -30.73 -79.18
N ALA A 651 -10.98 -31.57 -79.33
CA ALA A 651 -11.78 -32.09 -78.23
C ALA A 651 -10.95 -32.96 -77.27
N GLN A 652 -10.01 -33.77 -77.77
CA GLN A 652 -9.08 -34.55 -76.93
C GLN A 652 -8.12 -33.64 -76.15
N ARG A 653 -7.57 -32.58 -76.77
CA ARG A 653 -6.74 -31.57 -76.08
C ARG A 653 -7.54 -30.81 -75.01
N GLN A 654 -8.80 -30.45 -75.31
CA GLN A 654 -9.70 -29.83 -74.35
C GLN A 654 -10.03 -30.78 -73.18
N LEU A 655 -10.31 -32.07 -73.46
CA LEU A 655 -10.59 -33.08 -72.43
C LEU A 655 -9.37 -33.30 -71.51
N ALA A 656 -8.16 -33.42 -72.08
CA ALA A 656 -6.93 -33.51 -71.29
C ALA A 656 -6.70 -32.26 -70.43
N HIS A 657 -6.95 -31.07 -70.98
CA HIS A 657 -6.88 -29.82 -70.22
C HIS A 657 -7.99 -29.67 -69.17
N MET A 658 -9.14 -30.34 -69.31
CA MET A 658 -10.16 -30.43 -68.26
C MET A 658 -9.80 -31.44 -67.16
N HIS A 659 -9.00 -32.47 -67.46
CA HIS A 659 -8.48 -33.40 -66.44
C HIS A 659 -7.39 -32.77 -65.57
N GLN A 660 -6.47 -31.97 -66.14
CA GLN A 660 -5.34 -31.40 -65.40
C GLN A 660 -5.74 -30.59 -64.13
N PRO A 661 -6.76 -29.70 -64.13
CA PRO A 661 -7.27 -29.07 -62.92
C PRO A 661 -7.94 -30.03 -61.93
N GLN A 662 -8.56 -31.11 -62.43
CA GLN A 662 -9.19 -32.13 -61.57
C GLN A 662 -8.14 -32.97 -60.86
N GLU A 663 -7.06 -33.35 -61.55
CA GLU A 663 -5.91 -34.06 -60.97
C GLU A 663 -5.25 -33.20 -59.89
N TYR A 664 -4.95 -31.93 -60.17
CA TYR A 664 -4.42 -30.99 -59.17
C TYR A 664 -5.38 -30.82 -57.97
N LEU A 665 -6.69 -30.77 -58.20
CA LEU A 665 -7.68 -30.70 -57.12
C LEU A 665 -7.71 -32.00 -56.29
N ILE A 666 -7.58 -33.17 -56.93
CA ILE A 666 -7.50 -34.48 -56.25
C ILE A 666 -6.22 -34.58 -55.41
N GLU A 667 -5.07 -34.14 -55.92
CA GLU A 667 -3.82 -34.09 -55.15
C GLU A 667 -3.92 -33.12 -53.97
N LYS A 668 -4.51 -31.94 -54.18
CA LYS A 668 -4.72 -30.96 -53.11
C LYS A 668 -5.71 -31.45 -52.05
N LEU A 669 -6.75 -32.19 -52.44
CA LEU A 669 -7.68 -32.84 -51.52
C LEU A 669 -6.99 -33.98 -50.74
N LYS A 670 -6.10 -34.76 -51.36
CA LYS A 670 -5.26 -35.75 -50.65
C LYS A 670 -4.35 -35.08 -49.61
N GLY A 671 -3.61 -34.03 -50.00
CA GLY A 671 -2.75 -33.29 -49.06
C GLY A 671 -3.52 -32.71 -47.88
N LEU A 672 -4.70 -32.14 -48.12
CA LEU A 672 -5.60 -31.67 -47.05
C LEU A 672 -6.15 -32.82 -46.20
N GLN A 673 -6.42 -34.00 -46.77
CA GLN A 673 -6.84 -35.18 -46.04
C GLN A 673 -5.71 -35.69 -45.11
N ASP A 674 -4.48 -35.72 -45.59
CA ASP A 674 -3.29 -36.12 -44.82
C ASP A 674 -2.99 -35.12 -43.70
N GLU A 675 -3.09 -33.81 -43.96
CA GLU A 675 -3.03 -32.76 -42.93
C GLU A 675 -4.13 -32.95 -41.86
N VAL A 676 -5.37 -33.24 -42.26
CA VAL A 676 -6.48 -33.51 -41.33
C VAL A 676 -6.20 -34.75 -40.48
N LEU A 677 -5.66 -35.83 -41.05
CA LEU A 677 -5.26 -37.02 -40.30
C LEU A 677 -4.11 -36.73 -39.31
N ALA A 678 -3.11 -35.94 -39.72
CA ALA A 678 -2.04 -35.49 -38.84
C ALA A 678 -2.54 -34.60 -37.68
N ARG A 679 -3.55 -33.75 -37.92
CA ARG A 679 -4.20 -32.98 -36.84
C ARG A 679 -5.06 -33.85 -35.93
N GLN A 680 -5.77 -34.84 -36.46
CA GLN A 680 -6.55 -35.79 -35.66
C GLN A 680 -5.67 -36.63 -34.73
N THR A 681 -4.51 -37.12 -35.20
CA THR A 681 -3.57 -37.85 -34.35
C THR A 681 -2.92 -36.94 -33.30
N GLN A 682 -2.58 -35.69 -33.64
CA GLN A 682 -2.11 -34.70 -32.68
C GLN A 682 -3.16 -34.41 -31.59
N VAL A 683 -4.44 -34.27 -31.95
CA VAL A 683 -5.53 -34.07 -30.98
C VAL A 683 -5.71 -35.29 -30.08
N ALA A 684 -5.63 -36.52 -30.62
CA ALA A 684 -5.72 -37.74 -29.83
C ALA A 684 -4.56 -37.88 -28.83
N GLN A 685 -3.33 -37.52 -29.23
CA GLN A 685 -2.17 -37.48 -28.34
C GLN A 685 -2.34 -36.47 -27.20
N LEU A 686 -2.84 -35.26 -27.50
CA LEU A 686 -3.12 -34.23 -26.50
C LEU A 686 -4.26 -34.64 -25.55
N GLN A 687 -5.28 -35.33 -26.05
CA GLN A 687 -6.35 -35.90 -25.21
C GLN A 687 -5.84 -36.99 -24.27
N ALA A 688 -4.97 -37.88 -24.74
CA ALA A 688 -4.34 -38.90 -23.90
C ALA A 688 -3.44 -38.27 -22.81
N ALA A 689 -2.63 -37.27 -23.17
CA ALA A 689 -1.81 -36.53 -22.21
C ALA A 689 -2.65 -35.78 -21.17
N LEU A 690 -3.78 -35.18 -21.56
CA LEU A 690 -4.72 -34.53 -20.65
C LEU A 690 -5.36 -35.54 -19.67
N GLN A 691 -5.77 -36.72 -20.16
CA GLN A 691 -6.31 -37.80 -19.33
C GLN A 691 -5.26 -38.31 -18.32
N GLN A 692 -4.00 -38.47 -18.74
CA GLN A 692 -2.92 -38.85 -17.83
C GLN A 692 -2.70 -37.78 -16.75
N GLN A 693 -2.58 -36.51 -17.12
CA GLN A 693 -2.43 -35.41 -16.14
C GLN A 693 -3.63 -35.30 -15.19
N GLN A 694 -4.84 -35.64 -15.64
CA GLN A 694 -6.02 -35.69 -14.78
C GLN A 694 -5.99 -36.89 -13.81
N ALA A 695 -5.44 -38.03 -14.22
CA ALA A 695 -5.18 -39.15 -13.32
C ALA A 695 -4.11 -38.80 -12.27
N ASP A 696 -2.96 -38.27 -12.71
CA ASP A 696 -1.87 -37.82 -11.83
C ASP A 696 -2.38 -36.80 -10.77
N ALA A 697 -3.24 -35.86 -11.19
CA ALA A 697 -3.85 -34.87 -10.30
C ALA A 697 -4.82 -35.48 -9.27
N ASN A 698 -5.59 -36.51 -9.66
CA ASN A 698 -6.47 -37.24 -8.75
C ASN A 698 -5.67 -38.05 -7.72
N ASP A 699 -4.60 -38.72 -8.14
CA ASP A 699 -3.73 -39.49 -7.23
C ASP A 699 -3.02 -38.57 -6.22
N LEU A 700 -2.54 -37.40 -6.67
CA LEU A 700 -2.02 -36.35 -5.78
C LEU A 700 -3.07 -35.82 -4.80
N LEU A 701 -4.33 -35.68 -5.23
CA LEU A 701 -5.45 -35.29 -4.35
C LEU A 701 -5.75 -36.38 -3.31
N HIS A 702 -5.79 -37.65 -3.69
CA HIS A 702 -5.95 -38.78 -2.78
C HIS A 702 -4.79 -38.88 -1.78
N ALA A 703 -3.55 -38.70 -2.23
CA ALA A 703 -2.37 -38.64 -1.36
C ALA A 703 -2.47 -37.47 -0.34
N LYS A 704 -2.89 -36.28 -0.79
CA LYS A 704 -3.11 -35.12 0.09
C LYS A 704 -4.19 -35.39 1.15
N LEU A 705 -5.31 -36.00 0.76
CA LEU A 705 -6.40 -36.35 1.69
C LEU A 705 -5.97 -37.42 2.70
N SER A 706 -5.16 -38.39 2.27
CA SER A 706 -4.55 -39.39 3.17
C SER A 706 -3.61 -38.74 4.18
N LEU A 707 -2.72 -37.84 3.75
CA LEU A 707 -1.84 -37.07 4.64
C LEU A 707 -2.60 -36.15 5.60
N GLN A 708 -3.71 -35.55 5.15
CA GLN A 708 -4.58 -34.74 6.01
C GLN A 708 -5.27 -35.59 7.09
N SER A 709 -5.71 -36.80 6.75
CA SER A 709 -6.24 -37.77 7.72
C SER A 709 -5.18 -38.22 8.74
N GLN A 710 -3.97 -38.53 8.28
CA GLN A 710 -2.84 -38.86 9.15
C GLN A 710 -2.48 -37.70 10.09
N LEU A 711 -2.46 -36.46 9.59
CA LEU A 711 -2.24 -35.27 10.42
C LEU A 711 -3.33 -35.09 11.47
N GLN A 712 -4.60 -35.33 11.12
CA GLN A 712 -5.72 -35.27 12.07
C GLN A 712 -5.60 -36.35 13.17
N GLN A 713 -5.15 -37.57 12.82
CA GLN A 713 -4.86 -38.63 13.80
C GLN A 713 -3.66 -38.30 14.70
N LEU A 714 -2.63 -37.62 14.17
CA LEU A 714 -1.50 -37.15 14.98
C LEU A 714 -1.91 -36.00 15.92
N LEU A 715 -2.83 -35.14 15.49
CA LEU A 715 -3.41 -34.09 16.32
C LEU A 715 -4.35 -34.65 17.40
N SER A 716 -5.15 -35.68 17.12
CA SER A 716 -5.96 -36.36 18.16
C SER A 716 -5.05 -37.04 19.17
N ARG A 717 -4.07 -37.84 18.73
CA ARG A 717 -3.08 -38.48 19.61
C ARG A 717 -2.28 -37.49 20.42
N ARG A 718 -1.97 -36.31 19.87
CA ARG A 718 -1.36 -35.23 20.65
C ARG A 718 -2.32 -34.70 21.71
N HIS A 719 -3.60 -34.48 21.40
CA HIS A 719 -4.59 -34.04 22.37
C HIS A 719 -4.84 -35.10 23.46
N GLU A 720 -4.84 -36.38 23.10
CA GLU A 720 -4.86 -37.52 24.03
C GLU A 720 -3.61 -37.50 24.95
N LEU A 721 -2.42 -37.24 24.40
CA LEU A 721 -1.18 -37.12 25.19
C LEU A 721 -1.14 -35.87 26.07
N ASP A 722 -1.61 -34.72 25.58
CA ASP A 722 -1.69 -33.47 26.34
C ASP A 722 -2.73 -33.59 27.47
N THR A 723 -3.87 -34.26 27.25
CA THR A 723 -4.86 -34.55 28.32
C THR A 723 -4.39 -35.61 29.32
N LEU A 724 -3.68 -36.65 28.87
CA LEU A 724 -3.01 -37.60 29.77
C LEU A 724 -1.92 -36.91 30.61
N LYS A 725 -1.17 -35.98 30.01
CA LYS A 725 -0.18 -35.15 30.70
C LYS A 725 -0.83 -34.24 31.73
N ASP A 726 -1.94 -33.57 31.40
CA ASP A 726 -2.68 -32.73 32.35
C ASP A 726 -3.29 -33.56 33.48
N MET A 727 -3.75 -34.79 33.21
CA MET A 727 -4.14 -35.76 34.24
C MET A 727 -2.96 -36.17 35.15
N VAL A 728 -1.80 -36.47 34.57
CA VAL A 728 -0.57 -36.82 35.32
C VAL A 728 -0.06 -35.64 36.13
N LEU A 729 -0.11 -34.41 35.61
CA LEU A 729 0.20 -33.20 36.36
C LEU A 729 -0.84 -32.98 37.48
N HIS A 730 -2.13 -33.26 37.25
CA HIS A 730 -3.15 -33.20 38.30
C HIS A 730 -2.94 -34.24 39.40
N THR A 731 -2.57 -35.48 39.07
CA THR A 731 -2.26 -36.50 40.09
C THR A 731 -0.94 -36.20 40.79
N GLN A 732 0.09 -35.76 40.07
CA GLN A 732 1.37 -35.35 40.65
C GLN A 732 1.23 -34.13 41.55
N HIS A 733 0.43 -33.12 41.19
CA HIS A 733 0.10 -32.00 42.09
C HIS A 733 -0.77 -32.42 43.28
N LYS A 734 -1.69 -33.39 43.13
CA LYS A 734 -2.44 -33.95 44.26
C LYS A 734 -1.53 -34.73 45.22
N LEU A 735 -0.59 -35.51 44.71
CA LEU A 735 0.40 -36.27 45.49
C LEU A 735 1.41 -35.34 46.17
N ALA A 736 1.98 -34.37 45.45
CA ALA A 736 2.90 -33.37 46.01
C ALA A 736 2.22 -32.41 47.00
N ARG A 737 0.89 -32.22 46.92
CA ARG A 737 0.10 -31.49 47.92
C ARG A 737 -0.35 -32.37 49.10
N ALA A 738 -0.21 -33.68 48.99
CA ALA A 738 -0.45 -34.64 50.07
C ALA A 738 0.82 -35.05 50.82
N ALA A 739 2.02 -34.79 50.28
CA ALA A 739 3.29 -35.20 50.87
C ALA A 739 4.42 -34.19 50.67
N ALA A 740 4.88 -33.60 51.79
CA ALA A 740 6.22 -33.08 52.00
C ALA A 740 6.52 -33.07 53.51
N PRO A 741 7.77 -33.25 53.97
CA PRO A 741 9.02 -33.49 53.22
C PRO A 741 9.63 -34.89 53.49
N VAL A 742 10.80 -35.18 52.88
CA VAL A 742 12.04 -35.77 53.46
C VAL A 742 12.88 -36.48 52.38
N ASP A 743 14.11 -35.98 52.22
CA ASP A 743 15.39 -36.60 51.81
C ASP A 743 15.52 -37.83 50.89
N ALA A 744 16.18 -37.57 49.75
CA ALA A 744 17.48 -38.13 49.34
C ALA A 744 17.64 -39.49 48.60
N THR A 745 18.75 -39.50 47.83
CA THR A 745 19.57 -40.64 47.34
C THR A 745 19.26 -41.25 45.95
N SER A 746 20.31 -41.28 45.13
CA SER A 746 20.49 -41.95 43.81
C SER A 746 21.04 -43.40 43.97
N PRO A 747 21.49 -44.17 42.94
CA PRO A 747 21.58 -43.99 41.46
C PRO A 747 20.85 -45.18 40.74
N PRO A 748 21.40 -46.09 39.88
CA PRO A 748 22.46 -46.06 38.85
C PRO A 748 22.17 -46.75 37.48
N LYS A 749 22.82 -46.26 36.40
CA LYS A 749 23.11 -46.96 35.10
C LYS A 749 21.91 -47.31 34.18
N THR A 750 22.04 -47.50 32.85
CA THR A 750 23.19 -47.70 31.93
C THR A 750 23.05 -46.89 30.60
N THR A 751 24.18 -46.52 29.96
CA THR A 751 24.47 -46.42 28.48
C THR A 751 23.42 -45.86 27.49
N THR A 752 23.73 -45.02 26.48
CA THR A 752 25.03 -44.59 25.87
C THR A 752 24.84 -43.35 24.99
N GLU A 753 25.83 -42.46 24.97
CA GLU A 753 26.19 -41.63 23.80
C GLU A 753 27.30 -42.35 22.99
N PRO A 754 27.74 -41.90 21.79
CA PRO A 754 27.37 -40.71 20.99
C PRO A 754 26.69 -41.13 19.65
N THR A 755 26.65 -40.44 18.50
CA THR A 755 27.37 -39.26 17.97
C THR A 755 26.55 -38.54 16.88
N THR A 756 26.73 -37.23 16.73
CA THR A 756 26.24 -36.47 15.57
C THR A 756 27.20 -36.56 14.37
N ALA A 757 26.73 -37.10 13.23
CA ALA A 757 27.51 -37.12 11.99
C ALA A 757 26.63 -36.92 10.73
N THR A 758 26.94 -35.83 10.03
CA THR A 758 26.45 -35.38 8.72
C THR A 758 26.20 -36.47 7.67
N MET A 759 24.96 -36.63 7.21
CA MET A 759 24.63 -36.98 5.81
C MET A 759 23.21 -36.51 5.44
N ALA A 760 23.08 -35.69 4.39
CA ALA A 760 21.79 -35.38 3.79
C ALA A 760 21.28 -36.57 2.94
N PRO A 761 20.00 -36.99 3.03
CA PRO A 761 19.49 -38.12 2.26
C PRO A 761 19.58 -37.92 0.74
N LYS A 762 20.14 -38.91 0.03
CA LYS A 762 20.44 -38.88 -1.42
C LYS A 762 19.22 -38.71 -2.34
N TRP A 763 17.99 -38.74 -1.84
CA TRP A 763 16.79 -38.47 -2.63
C TRP A 763 16.57 -36.97 -2.91
N TYR A 764 17.06 -36.07 -2.05
CA TYR A 764 16.79 -34.63 -2.16
C TYR A 764 17.58 -33.92 -3.30
N GLN A 765 18.61 -34.56 -3.87
CA GLN A 765 19.43 -33.98 -4.96
C GLN A 765 18.94 -34.31 -6.38
N LYS A 766 17.98 -35.23 -6.57
CA LYS A 766 17.54 -35.67 -7.91
C LYS A 766 16.41 -34.85 -8.55
N LEU A 767 15.88 -33.82 -7.87
CA LEU A 767 14.74 -33.02 -8.32
C LEU A 767 15.10 -31.60 -8.81
N ARG A 768 16.37 -31.35 -9.21
CA ARG A 768 16.82 -30.03 -9.69
C ARG A 768 17.55 -30.03 -11.04
N SER A 769 17.48 -31.12 -11.80
CA SER A 769 18.13 -31.25 -13.12
C SER A 769 17.23 -31.96 -14.14
N ALA A 770 16.28 -31.21 -14.69
CA ALA A 770 15.57 -31.55 -15.93
C ALA A 770 15.71 -30.35 -16.87
N PRO A 771 16.45 -30.46 -18.00
CA PRO A 771 16.57 -29.37 -18.97
C PRO A 771 15.26 -29.22 -19.76
N ALA A 772 14.97 -28.00 -20.20
CA ALA A 772 13.87 -27.77 -21.14
C ALA A 772 14.18 -28.41 -22.50
N ALA A 773 13.17 -29.03 -23.12
CA ALA A 773 13.22 -29.53 -24.48
C ALA A 773 12.19 -28.79 -25.35
N SER A 774 12.63 -28.36 -26.53
CA SER A 774 11.84 -27.76 -27.62
C SER A 774 12.69 -27.86 -28.89
N PRO A 775 12.11 -27.87 -30.10
CA PRO A 775 10.68 -27.84 -30.42
C PRO A 775 9.97 -29.18 -30.23
#